data_AF-A0A3Q7EGX8-F1
#
_entry.id   AF-A0A3Q7EGX8-F1
#
_cell.length_a   1.000
_cell.length_b   1.000
_cell.length_c   1.000
_cell.angle_alpha   90.00
_cell.angle_beta   90.00
_cell.angle_gamma   90.00
#
_symmetry.space_group_name_H-M   'P 1'
#
loop_
_entity.id
_entity.type
_entity.pdbx_description
1 polymer ?
#
loop_
_entity_poly.entity_id
_entity_poly.type
_entity_poly.pdbx_seq_one_letter_code
_entity_poly.pdbx_strand_id
1 'polypeptide(L)'
;MAKVVERFGHCLNITPIFVVMLVSFCLLEANAHEVVTNISRKSCDLFEGSWIFDNSYPLYNSTTCPFIRKEFDCIKYGKPNLDYLKYRWQPKGCVLSRFDGKKFMKRYKGKKIMYIGDSLSLNNFESLLCLLHAALPKSKFKQQINKDFVSVTFKDYGVEVMLFHSNYLVDIEVVPNVGRVLKLNSIKNGEIWKQADVLIFNTWLWYLRADSKQQWDFVENNGTIFKDMNRIEAFRIGLNTWAKWVERDIDTKKTKVFYQGASATHYHGSEWGKPEVKNCFNETRPVRGSTYPSGLPIPVNIVKQVLQNMSKPIVNLLDITKLTQLRKDGHPSIYNVLIGSSEANGCDLFEGNWIIDNSYPMYDSKACPFIRSEFDCIKFGRTNLDYLKYRWQPSNGCVLPRFDGKGFLEKFRGKKIMYIGDSLSLNIYESLLCLLHAAVPQAKYNQVILRENVTVTFLDYGVEIVLFHSNLLVDIEVEKIGRVLKLDSIKDGQIWKNFDLLIFNTWLWYTRRPPGQQWDYVEFNGKILKDMDRVEAFRAGLKTWANWVETDVDTTKTKVFFQGASPAHYHGSEWGEPTVNNCLNETTPVKGSTYPSGLPIPVNIVKQELQNMSKQIVNLLDITKLSQLRKDGHPIPEMNYKIKLTNQSITVIFEDYKVLVTLFNSLFLVDVEVEPNIGRVLKLNSIKNGEIWKQADVLIFNTWLWWTRGKPKQPWDYIENGGKLVKDMNRIAAFKRGLNTWVKWVETQVDPTKTKVFYQGEAASHHHGEDWGDPGVKGCSNETRPVMGSIYPGGLPLAAQIVKKLLRKKESIIFLLDITILSHLRKDGHPANHNGYKGIDCTHFCLSGVPDTWNQLFYASLLSMY
;
A
#
# COMPACT_ATOMS: atom_id res chain seq x y z
N MET A 1 -68.86 16.49 31.81
CA MET A 1 -69.80 17.51 31.29
C MET A 1 -69.29 17.92 29.93
N ALA A 2 -69.81 17.30 28.87
CA ALA A 2 -71.04 17.70 28.17
C ALA A 2 -70.73 18.77 27.10
N LYS A 3 -71.23 18.47 25.88
CA LYS A 3 -71.23 19.25 24.63
C LYS A 3 -70.05 18.97 23.67
N VAL A 4 -70.25 18.13 22.64
CA VAL A 4 -70.98 18.41 21.37
C VAL A 4 -70.04 19.19 20.45
N VAL A 5 -69.39 18.57 19.44
CA VAL A 5 -69.97 18.04 18.19
C VAL A 5 -70.80 19.09 17.47
N GLU A 6 -70.18 19.85 16.57
CA GLU A 6 -70.83 20.48 15.41
C GLU A 6 -69.66 21.03 14.58
N ARG A 7 -69.38 20.65 13.34
CA ARG A 7 -70.17 20.15 12.21
C ARG A 7 -69.21 19.25 11.42
N PHE A 8 -69.55 18.08 10.88
CA PHE A 8 -70.62 17.79 9.95
C PHE A 8 -70.88 16.27 9.96
N GLY A 9 -72.12 15.87 10.27
CA GLY A 9 -72.76 14.71 9.62
C GLY A 9 -73.16 15.11 8.20
N HIS A 10 -73.57 14.26 7.27
CA HIS A 10 -74.00 12.86 7.21
C HIS A 10 -73.77 12.45 5.74
N CYS A 11 -73.36 11.23 5.39
CA CYS A 11 -74.24 10.11 5.00
C CYS A 11 -73.28 9.01 4.48
N LEU A 12 -73.18 7.81 5.04
CA LEU A 12 -74.10 6.64 5.07
C LEU A 12 -73.52 5.46 4.25
N ASN A 13 -73.66 4.26 4.84
CA ASN A 13 -73.50 2.90 4.30
C ASN A 13 -72.12 2.22 4.35
N ILE A 14 -71.77 1.67 5.53
CA ILE A 14 -71.05 0.39 5.64
C ILE A 14 -71.73 -0.48 6.71
N THR A 15 -71.83 -1.77 6.39
CA THR A 15 -72.58 -2.90 6.98
C THR A 15 -72.27 -3.25 8.46
N PRO A 16 -73.13 -4.04 9.15
CA PRO A 16 -73.04 -4.34 10.59
C PRO A 16 -71.79 -5.12 11.04
N ILE A 17 -70.99 -5.63 10.10
CA ILE A 17 -69.79 -6.42 10.39
C ILE A 17 -68.62 -5.52 10.85
N PHE A 18 -68.62 -4.24 10.47
CA PHE A 18 -67.56 -3.31 10.87
C PHE A 18 -67.70 -2.82 12.32
N VAL A 19 -68.91 -2.75 12.87
CA VAL A 19 -69.15 -2.31 14.25
C VAL A 19 -68.74 -3.39 15.26
N VAL A 20 -68.94 -4.67 14.93
CA VAL A 20 -68.52 -5.78 15.81
C VAL A 20 -67.00 -5.92 15.86
N MET A 21 -66.28 -5.71 14.75
CA MET A 21 -64.82 -5.71 14.77
C MET A 21 -64.22 -4.50 15.50
N LEU A 22 -64.83 -3.32 15.42
CA LEU A 22 -64.36 -2.14 16.16
C LEU A 22 -64.62 -2.23 17.66
N VAL A 23 -65.74 -2.82 18.09
CA VAL A 23 -66.03 -3.02 19.52
C VAL A 23 -65.16 -4.13 20.12
N SER A 24 -64.85 -5.19 19.38
CA SER A 24 -63.87 -6.19 19.82
C SER A 24 -62.43 -5.66 19.87
N PHE A 25 -62.04 -4.74 18.97
CA PHE A 25 -60.73 -4.09 19.04
C PHE A 25 -60.63 -3.09 20.20
N CYS A 26 -61.69 -2.32 20.47
CA CYS A 26 -61.72 -1.39 21.61
C CYS A 26 -61.82 -2.09 22.98
N LEU A 27 -62.46 -3.26 23.08
CA LEU A 27 -62.46 -4.05 24.32
C LEU A 27 -61.12 -4.76 24.58
N LEU A 28 -60.32 -5.02 23.54
CA LEU A 28 -58.94 -5.51 23.69
C LEU A 28 -57.96 -4.40 24.12
N GLU A 29 -58.22 -3.13 23.78
CA GLU A 29 -57.40 -2.01 24.24
C GLU A 29 -57.82 -1.46 25.62
N ALA A 30 -59.09 -1.58 26.02
CA ALA A 30 -59.56 -1.08 27.31
C ALA A 30 -59.24 -1.99 28.50
N ASN A 31 -59.05 -3.31 28.30
CA ASN A 31 -58.62 -4.23 29.37
C ASN A 31 -57.10 -4.37 29.52
N ALA A 32 -56.31 -3.65 28.72
CA ALA A 32 -54.84 -3.61 28.84
C ALA A 32 -54.32 -2.43 29.68
N HIS A 33 -55.20 -1.58 30.25
CA HIS A 33 -54.80 -0.41 31.03
C HIS A 33 -55.21 -0.39 32.51
N GLU A 34 -55.93 -1.39 33.02
CA GLU A 34 -56.31 -1.46 34.45
C GLU A 34 -56.19 -2.85 35.11
N VAL A 35 -55.29 -3.73 34.64
CA VAL A 35 -54.93 -4.99 35.36
C VAL A 35 -53.40 -5.15 35.51
N VAL A 36 -52.66 -4.04 35.66
CA VAL A 36 -51.27 -4.10 36.16
C VAL A 36 -51.08 -3.12 37.32
N THR A 37 -52.05 -3.09 38.22
CA THR A 37 -51.83 -2.69 39.62
C THR A 37 -51.83 -3.96 40.45
N ASN A 38 -50.68 -4.26 41.08
CA ASN A 38 -50.37 -5.43 41.91
C ASN A 38 -49.94 -6.75 41.24
N ILE A 39 -49.08 -6.68 40.22
CA ILE A 39 -47.99 -7.64 40.14
C ILE A 39 -46.74 -6.90 40.61
N SER A 40 -46.22 -7.30 41.77
CA SER A 40 -44.87 -6.99 42.24
C SER A 40 -43.94 -6.76 41.05
N ARG A 41 -43.58 -5.50 40.77
CA ARG A 41 -42.57 -5.15 39.76
C ARG A 41 -41.27 -5.77 40.25
N LYS A 42 -41.01 -7.02 39.86
CA LYS A 42 -39.66 -7.60 39.90
C LYS A 42 -38.77 -6.59 39.20
N SER A 43 -37.89 -5.94 39.97
CA SER A 43 -36.96 -4.96 39.43
C SER A 43 -36.18 -5.63 38.29
N CYS A 44 -36.29 -5.13 37.07
CA CYS A 44 -35.45 -5.65 35.99
C CYS A 44 -34.02 -5.16 36.21
N ASP A 45 -33.14 -6.09 36.57
CA ASP A 45 -31.71 -5.82 36.55
C ASP A 45 -31.21 -5.87 35.11
N LEU A 46 -30.81 -4.72 34.58
CA LEU A 46 -30.35 -4.57 33.20
C LEU A 46 -29.01 -5.30 32.94
N PHE A 47 -28.27 -5.66 33.98
CA PHE A 47 -26.92 -6.21 33.89
C PHE A 47 -26.83 -7.72 34.19
N GLU A 48 -27.94 -8.33 34.61
CA GLU A 48 -28.08 -9.78 34.79
C GLU A 48 -28.85 -10.40 33.62
N GLY A 49 -28.25 -11.36 32.90
CA GLY A 49 -28.80 -11.83 31.63
C GLY A 49 -27.87 -12.74 30.83
N SER A 50 -28.11 -12.80 29.52
CA SER A 50 -27.30 -13.60 28.58
C SER A 50 -27.20 -12.93 27.21
N TRP A 51 -26.18 -13.31 26.43
CA TRP A 51 -26.04 -12.88 25.03
C TRP A 51 -26.84 -13.79 24.10
N ILE A 52 -27.66 -13.19 23.25
CA ILE A 52 -28.50 -13.88 22.27
C ILE A 52 -28.10 -13.43 20.87
N PHE A 53 -28.02 -14.39 19.95
CA PHE A 53 -27.76 -14.12 18.54
C PHE A 53 -29.01 -13.50 17.89
N ASP A 54 -28.83 -12.39 17.19
CA ASP A 54 -29.86 -11.57 16.58
C ASP A 54 -29.35 -11.00 15.25
N ASN A 55 -29.97 -11.42 14.15
CA ASN A 55 -29.59 -11.01 12.81
C ASN A 55 -29.80 -9.50 12.54
N SER A 56 -30.63 -8.82 13.34
CA SER A 56 -30.85 -7.37 13.24
C SER A 56 -29.70 -6.53 13.79
N TYR A 57 -28.69 -7.16 14.41
CA TYR A 57 -27.45 -6.52 14.84
C TYR A 57 -26.39 -6.58 13.72
N PRO A 58 -25.35 -5.73 13.72
CA PRO A 58 -25.04 -4.68 14.68
C PRO A 58 -25.99 -3.47 14.58
N LEU A 59 -25.91 -2.56 15.55
CA LEU A 59 -26.72 -1.33 15.57
C LEU A 59 -26.27 -0.29 14.53
N TYR A 60 -25.07 -0.42 13.99
CA TYR A 60 -24.52 0.41 12.93
C TYR A 60 -23.48 -0.37 12.11
N ASN A 61 -23.25 0.06 10.86
CA ASN A 61 -22.16 -0.46 10.05
C ASN A 61 -20.87 0.31 10.37
N SER A 62 -19.89 -0.36 10.98
CA SER A 62 -18.62 0.26 11.39
C SER A 62 -17.83 0.82 10.21
N THR A 63 -17.91 0.22 9.02
CA THR A 63 -17.17 0.70 7.83
C THR A 63 -17.62 2.08 7.33
N THR A 64 -18.77 2.55 7.81
CA THR A 64 -19.33 3.87 7.46
C THR A 64 -19.14 4.92 8.56
N CYS A 65 -18.66 4.53 9.75
CA CYS A 65 -18.49 5.46 10.85
C CYS A 65 -17.13 6.17 10.76
N PRO A 66 -17.08 7.52 10.71
CA PRO A 66 -15.82 8.24 10.56
C PRO A 66 -15.02 8.37 11.86
N PHE A 67 -15.57 7.95 12.99
CA PHE A 67 -14.99 8.17 14.32
C PHE A 67 -14.17 6.98 14.84
N ILE A 68 -14.27 5.81 14.21
CA ILE A 68 -13.62 4.60 14.69
C ILE A 68 -12.12 4.71 14.47
N ARG A 69 -11.38 4.67 15.57
CA ARG A 69 -9.93 4.62 15.49
C ARG A 69 -9.44 3.27 15.00
N LYS A 70 -8.25 3.33 14.40
CA LYS A 70 -7.57 2.19 13.81
C LYS A 70 -7.42 1.00 14.78
N GLU A 71 -7.24 1.24 16.08
CA GLU A 71 -7.09 0.19 17.08
C GLU A 71 -8.38 -0.61 17.35
N PHE A 72 -9.54 -0.10 16.92
CA PHE A 72 -10.85 -0.73 17.13
C PHE A 72 -11.54 -1.17 15.81
N ASP A 73 -11.00 -0.81 14.65
CA ASP A 73 -11.60 -1.10 13.34
C ASP A 73 -11.27 -2.51 12.81
N CYS A 74 -11.79 -3.53 13.52
CA CYS A 74 -11.48 -4.93 13.26
C CYS A 74 -11.85 -5.38 11.84
N ILE A 75 -12.95 -4.85 11.28
CA ILE A 75 -13.41 -5.19 9.92
C ILE A 75 -12.40 -4.68 8.90
N LYS A 76 -11.97 -3.42 9.03
CA LYS A 76 -10.93 -2.85 8.16
C LYS A 76 -9.62 -3.63 8.23
N TYR A 77 -9.25 -4.11 9.41
CA TYR A 77 -8.04 -4.93 9.60
C TYR A 77 -8.25 -6.43 9.33
N GLY A 78 -9.38 -6.80 8.71
CA GLY A 78 -9.56 -8.13 8.12
C GLY A 78 -10.00 -9.22 9.09
N LYS A 79 -10.69 -8.89 10.19
CA LYS A 79 -11.31 -9.90 11.07
C LYS A 79 -12.31 -10.74 10.26
N PRO A 80 -12.05 -12.04 10.04
CA PRO A 80 -12.77 -12.83 9.04
C PRO A 80 -14.16 -13.27 9.51
N ASN A 81 -14.32 -13.55 10.81
CA ASN A 81 -15.60 -13.90 11.40
C ASN A 81 -16.33 -12.63 11.85
N LEU A 82 -17.56 -12.44 11.35
CA LEU A 82 -18.42 -11.29 11.68
C LEU A 82 -19.59 -11.65 12.61
N ASP A 83 -19.68 -12.90 13.08
CA ASP A 83 -20.77 -13.37 13.96
C ASP A 83 -20.77 -12.63 15.31
N TYR A 84 -19.59 -12.20 15.77
CA TYR A 84 -19.45 -11.43 17.02
C TYR A 84 -20.28 -10.13 17.00
N LEU A 85 -20.58 -9.57 15.81
CA LEU A 85 -21.42 -8.38 15.63
C LEU A 85 -22.91 -8.67 15.84
N LYS A 86 -23.32 -9.94 15.80
CA LYS A 86 -24.71 -10.38 15.78
C LYS A 86 -25.26 -10.72 17.16
N TYR A 87 -24.57 -10.36 18.23
CA TYR A 87 -25.04 -10.64 19.59
C TYR A 87 -25.64 -9.40 20.26
N ARG A 88 -26.81 -9.58 20.88
CA ARG A 88 -27.45 -8.60 21.75
C ARG A 88 -27.58 -9.10 23.18
N TRP A 89 -27.51 -8.19 24.14
CA TRP A 89 -27.72 -8.51 25.55
C TRP A 89 -29.22 -8.62 25.85
N GLN A 90 -29.62 -9.70 26.52
CA GLN A 90 -30.98 -9.95 26.97
C GLN A 90 -30.99 -10.02 28.51
N PRO A 91 -31.47 -8.95 29.19
CA PRO A 91 -31.67 -8.97 30.63
C PRO A 91 -32.67 -10.05 31.06
N LYS A 92 -32.51 -10.53 32.29
CA LYS A 92 -33.44 -11.47 32.93
C LYS A 92 -34.66 -10.69 33.44
N GLY A 93 -35.84 -11.05 32.95
CA GLY A 93 -37.10 -10.48 33.44
C GLY A 93 -37.56 -9.19 32.75
N CYS A 94 -36.82 -8.66 31.77
CA CYS A 94 -37.36 -7.65 30.84
C CYS A 94 -36.64 -7.65 29.50
N VAL A 95 -37.22 -6.97 28.51
CA VAL A 95 -36.64 -6.80 27.18
C VAL A 95 -35.92 -5.46 27.09
N LEU A 96 -34.64 -5.48 26.74
CA LEU A 96 -33.87 -4.27 26.47
C LEU A 96 -34.34 -3.65 25.14
N SER A 97 -34.84 -2.42 25.19
CA SER A 97 -35.27 -1.70 23.99
C SER A 97 -34.08 -1.39 23.08
N ARG A 98 -34.28 -1.51 21.76
CA ARG A 98 -33.27 -1.11 20.77
C ARG A 98 -32.97 0.38 20.89
N PHE A 99 -31.71 0.76 20.70
CA PHE A 99 -31.28 2.15 20.78
C PHE A 99 -31.92 3.00 19.68
N ASP A 100 -32.59 4.09 20.07
CA ASP A 100 -33.13 5.11 19.18
C ASP A 100 -32.30 6.39 19.31
N GLY A 101 -31.38 6.60 18.36
CA GLY A 101 -30.51 7.76 18.35
C GLY A 101 -31.26 9.08 18.17
N LYS A 102 -32.39 9.13 17.44
CA LYS A 102 -33.16 10.37 17.27
C LYS A 102 -33.84 10.76 18.58
N LYS A 103 -34.42 9.79 19.29
CA LYS A 103 -35.01 10.02 20.62
C LYS A 103 -33.95 10.42 21.63
N PHE A 104 -32.77 9.80 21.58
CA PHE A 104 -31.62 10.18 22.40
C PHE A 104 -31.22 11.64 22.17
N MET A 105 -31.03 12.03 20.91
CA MET A 105 -30.63 13.38 20.52
C MET A 105 -31.64 14.45 20.90
N LYS A 106 -32.95 14.15 20.79
CA LYS A 106 -34.02 15.03 21.30
C LYS A 106 -33.97 15.19 22.81
N ARG A 107 -33.74 14.09 23.55
CA ARG A 107 -33.69 14.09 25.03
C ARG A 107 -32.51 14.89 25.57
N TYR A 108 -31.37 14.85 24.88
CA TYR A 108 -30.13 15.50 25.30
C TYR A 108 -29.83 16.78 24.52
N LYS A 109 -30.83 17.38 23.86
CA LYS A 109 -30.65 18.60 23.08
C LYS A 109 -29.98 19.70 23.92
N GLY A 110 -28.88 20.26 23.42
CA GLY A 110 -28.09 21.30 24.08
C GLY A 110 -27.25 20.82 25.29
N LYS A 111 -27.10 19.51 25.49
CA LYS A 111 -26.40 18.93 26.65
C LYS A 111 -25.00 18.41 26.30
N LYS A 112 -24.15 18.36 27.31
CA LYS A 112 -22.78 17.83 27.24
C LYS A 112 -22.68 16.47 27.96
N ILE A 113 -22.13 15.48 27.26
CA ILE A 113 -21.89 14.12 27.78
C ILE A 113 -20.38 13.90 27.75
N MET A 114 -19.77 13.63 28.90
CA MET A 114 -18.32 13.44 29.00
C MET A 114 -17.98 12.04 29.51
N TYR A 115 -17.13 11.36 28.76
CA TYR A 115 -16.44 10.14 29.18
C TYR A 115 -15.10 10.53 29.82
N ILE A 116 -14.82 10.02 31.02
CA ILE A 116 -13.60 10.31 31.77
C ILE A 116 -12.96 9.01 32.20
N GLY A 117 -11.77 8.72 31.70
CA GLY A 117 -11.11 7.48 32.07
C GLY A 117 -10.01 7.04 31.13
N ASP A 118 -9.84 5.73 31.06
CA ASP A 118 -8.81 5.08 30.27
C ASP A 118 -9.26 4.78 28.83
N SER A 119 -8.52 3.90 28.15
CA SER A 119 -8.82 3.46 26.79
C SER A 119 -10.21 2.84 26.61
N LEU A 120 -10.87 2.35 27.67
CA LEU A 120 -12.23 1.84 27.60
C LEU A 120 -13.26 2.97 27.54
N SER A 121 -13.00 4.10 28.20
CA SER A 121 -13.80 5.32 28.04
C SER A 121 -13.72 5.84 26.61
N LEU A 122 -12.52 5.83 26.00
CA LEU A 122 -12.34 6.13 24.58
C LEU A 122 -13.15 5.17 23.69
N ASN A 123 -13.10 3.87 23.96
CA ASN A 123 -13.81 2.87 23.18
C ASN A 123 -15.34 3.05 23.24
N ASN A 124 -15.88 3.34 24.42
CA ASN A 124 -17.32 3.60 24.60
C ASN A 124 -17.74 4.95 23.99
N PHE A 125 -16.91 5.98 24.11
CA PHE A 125 -17.08 7.28 23.45
C PHE A 125 -17.25 7.13 21.94
N GLU A 126 -16.36 6.41 21.27
CA GLU A 126 -16.45 6.17 19.82
C GLU A 126 -17.70 5.35 19.46
N SER A 127 -18.07 4.36 20.29
CA SER A 127 -19.30 3.58 20.08
C SER A 127 -20.55 4.46 20.08
N LEU A 128 -20.67 5.37 21.06
CA LEU A 128 -21.79 6.31 21.12
C LEU A 128 -21.80 7.25 19.90
N LEU A 129 -20.64 7.79 19.50
CA LEU A 129 -20.56 8.64 18.30
C LEU A 129 -21.04 7.92 17.04
N CYS A 130 -20.65 6.65 16.85
CA CYS A 130 -21.09 5.86 15.71
C CYS A 130 -22.59 5.55 15.75
N LEU A 131 -23.15 5.25 16.92
CA LEU A 131 -24.60 5.06 17.10
C LEU A 131 -25.38 6.32 16.70
N LEU A 132 -24.90 7.49 17.12
CA LEU A 132 -25.52 8.78 16.80
C LEU A 132 -25.37 9.12 15.32
N HIS A 133 -24.19 8.88 14.74
CA HIS A 133 -23.94 9.09 13.31
C HIS A 133 -24.83 8.20 12.44
N ALA A 134 -24.97 6.92 12.78
CA ALA A 134 -25.84 6.00 12.06
C ALA A 134 -27.33 6.40 12.12
N ALA A 135 -27.78 6.94 13.25
CA ALA A 135 -29.15 7.45 13.39
C ALA A 135 -29.39 8.78 12.63
N LEU A 136 -28.33 9.56 12.40
CA LEU A 136 -28.36 10.89 11.80
C LEU A 136 -27.22 11.08 10.77
N PRO A 137 -27.19 10.29 9.67
CA PRO A 137 -26.04 10.27 8.74
C PRO A 137 -25.81 11.59 8.00
N LYS A 138 -26.86 12.44 7.92
CA LYS A 138 -26.81 13.76 7.28
C LYS A 138 -26.54 14.91 8.26
N SER A 139 -26.51 14.64 9.56
CA SER A 139 -26.28 15.69 10.56
C SER A 139 -24.85 16.22 10.46
N LYS A 140 -24.72 17.55 10.42
CA LYS A 140 -23.40 18.19 10.48
C LYS A 140 -22.85 18.07 11.90
N PHE A 141 -21.56 17.75 12.02
CA PHE A 141 -20.86 17.74 13.30
C PHE A 141 -19.60 18.62 13.26
N LYS A 142 -19.16 19.09 14.43
CA LYS A 142 -17.89 19.78 14.63
C LYS A 142 -17.04 18.95 15.58
N GLN A 143 -15.84 18.57 15.16
CA GLN A 143 -14.86 17.94 16.03
C GLN A 143 -13.86 18.98 16.54
N GLN A 144 -13.52 18.90 17.82
CA GLN A 144 -12.49 19.71 18.46
C GLN A 144 -11.52 18.79 19.19
N ILE A 145 -10.23 19.02 19.00
CA ILE A 145 -9.17 18.28 19.67
C ILE A 145 -8.32 19.33 20.39
N ASN A 146 -8.40 19.32 21.71
CA ASN A 146 -7.59 20.18 22.57
C ASN A 146 -6.56 19.32 23.31
N LYS A 147 -5.62 19.96 24.01
CA LYS A 147 -4.61 19.26 24.81
C LYS A 147 -5.25 18.35 25.88
N ASP A 148 -6.37 18.77 26.44
CA ASP A 148 -6.97 18.12 27.62
C ASP A 148 -8.15 17.19 27.27
N PHE A 149 -8.86 17.43 26.17
CA PHE A 149 -10.03 16.63 25.78
C PHE A 149 -10.31 16.64 24.27
N VAL A 150 -11.07 15.64 23.83
CA VAL A 150 -11.66 15.56 22.48
C VAL A 150 -13.16 15.79 22.59
N SER A 151 -13.76 16.59 21.70
CA SER A 151 -15.22 16.72 21.63
C SER A 151 -15.78 16.67 20.22
N VAL A 152 -17.01 16.17 20.11
CA VAL A 152 -17.79 16.13 18.87
C VAL A 152 -19.17 16.71 19.15
N THR A 153 -19.49 17.82 18.48
CA THR A 153 -20.77 18.51 18.59
C THR A 153 -21.65 18.22 17.39
N PHE A 154 -22.82 17.61 17.60
CA PHE A 154 -23.84 17.42 16.57
C PHE A 154 -24.70 18.69 16.46
N LYS A 155 -24.45 19.49 15.42
CA LYS A 155 -24.92 20.88 15.32
C LYS A 155 -26.45 21.01 15.37
N ASP A 156 -27.15 20.09 14.72
CA ASP A 156 -28.62 20.14 14.60
C ASP A 156 -29.34 20.04 15.97
N TYR A 157 -28.67 19.47 16.97
CA TYR A 157 -29.21 19.29 18.32
C TYR A 157 -28.41 20.03 19.40
N GLY A 158 -27.23 20.56 19.07
CA GLY A 158 -26.31 21.14 20.06
C GLY A 158 -25.82 20.15 21.11
N VAL A 159 -25.92 18.84 20.84
CA VAL A 159 -25.41 17.78 21.73
C VAL A 159 -23.90 17.69 21.53
N GLU A 160 -23.14 17.76 22.62
CA GLU A 160 -21.69 17.61 22.61
C GLU A 160 -21.30 16.34 23.37
N VAL A 161 -20.58 15.44 22.70
CA VAL A 161 -19.99 14.26 23.33
C VAL A 161 -18.49 14.51 23.47
N MET A 162 -17.96 14.30 24.67
CA MET A 162 -16.61 14.65 25.07
C MET A 162 -15.88 13.43 25.63
N LEU A 163 -14.56 13.40 25.46
CA LEU A 163 -13.65 12.44 26.04
C LEU A 163 -12.51 13.18 26.75
N PHE A 164 -12.38 12.94 28.05
CA PHE A 164 -11.26 13.39 28.87
C PHE A 164 -10.41 12.18 29.28
N HIS A 165 -9.16 12.14 28.84
CA HIS A 165 -8.26 11.03 29.17
C HIS A 165 -7.73 11.17 30.60
N SER A 166 -8.12 10.26 31.48
CA SER A 166 -7.59 10.14 32.83
C SER A 166 -7.49 8.68 33.22
N ASN A 167 -6.33 8.06 32.95
CA ASN A 167 -6.11 6.63 33.15
C ASN A 167 -6.33 6.16 34.59
N TYR A 168 -6.13 7.06 35.56
CA TYR A 168 -6.18 6.77 36.99
C TYR A 168 -7.27 7.58 37.74
N LEU A 169 -7.98 8.48 37.06
CA LEU A 169 -8.86 9.52 37.65
C LEU A 169 -8.14 10.56 38.52
N VAL A 170 -7.14 10.16 39.30
CA VAL A 170 -6.27 11.05 40.09
C VAL A 170 -5.10 11.61 39.26
N ASP A 171 -4.45 12.65 39.77
CA ASP A 171 -3.42 13.37 39.04
C ASP A 171 -2.07 12.63 38.97
N ILE A 172 -1.32 12.87 37.90
CA ILE A 172 0.12 12.56 37.81
C ILE A 172 0.87 13.88 37.63
N GLU A 173 1.88 14.10 38.46
CA GLU A 173 2.68 15.32 38.44
C GLU A 173 4.17 15.02 38.32
N VAL A 174 4.90 15.83 37.55
CA VAL A 174 6.36 15.77 37.53
C VAL A 174 6.88 16.60 38.70
N VAL A 175 7.40 15.94 39.72
CA VAL A 175 8.00 16.57 40.89
C VAL A 175 9.50 16.75 40.64
N PRO A 176 10.05 17.99 40.73
CA PRO A 176 11.48 18.25 40.52
C PRO A 176 12.35 17.35 41.39
N ASN A 177 13.44 16.80 40.80
CA ASN A 177 14.38 15.88 41.46
C ASN A 177 13.81 14.53 41.93
N VAL A 178 12.53 14.24 41.65
CA VAL A 178 11.89 12.95 41.98
C VAL A 178 11.48 12.21 40.71
N GLY A 179 10.68 12.84 39.84
CA GLY A 179 10.13 12.20 38.64
C GLY A 179 8.60 12.31 38.57
N ARG A 180 7.95 11.43 37.82
CA ARG A 180 6.48 11.40 37.69
C ARG A 180 5.88 10.74 38.93
N VAL A 181 4.97 11.43 39.62
CA VAL A 181 4.35 10.98 40.87
C VAL A 181 2.85 10.85 40.68
N LEU A 182 2.30 9.66 40.93
CA LEU A 182 0.85 9.42 40.99
C LEU A 182 0.31 9.94 42.33
N LYS A 183 -0.48 11.00 42.30
CA LYS A 183 -1.00 11.71 43.49
C LYS A 183 -2.36 11.13 43.89
N LEU A 184 -2.39 10.09 44.74
CA LEU A 184 -3.62 9.35 45.05
C LEU A 184 -4.73 10.18 45.73
N ASN A 185 -4.38 11.34 46.31
CA ASN A 185 -5.31 12.23 47.01
C ASN A 185 -5.58 13.56 46.26
N SER A 186 -5.25 13.64 44.97
CA SER A 186 -5.42 14.85 44.17
C SER A 186 -6.27 14.63 42.91
N ILE A 187 -7.18 15.58 42.65
CA ILE A 187 -7.98 15.69 41.42
C ILE A 187 -8.06 17.17 41.02
N LYS A 188 -7.05 17.67 40.30
CA LYS A 188 -6.98 19.06 39.79
C LYS A 188 -7.85 19.26 38.56
N ASN A 189 -7.96 18.23 37.73
CA ASN A 189 -8.72 18.28 36.47
C ASN A 189 -10.25 18.29 36.66
N GLY A 190 -10.75 18.18 37.89
CA GLY A 190 -12.17 18.13 38.18
C GLY A 190 -12.97 19.35 37.70
N GLU A 191 -12.35 20.53 37.62
CA GLU A 191 -13.01 21.75 37.13
C GLU A 191 -13.52 21.63 35.68
N ILE A 192 -12.81 20.86 34.84
CA ILE A 192 -13.23 20.61 33.46
C ILE A 192 -14.46 19.70 33.44
N TRP A 193 -14.51 18.70 34.32
CA TRP A 193 -15.59 17.72 34.37
C TRP A 193 -16.91 18.35 34.83
N LYS A 194 -16.87 19.38 35.68
CA LYS A 194 -18.05 20.13 36.15
C LYS A 194 -18.89 20.75 35.02
N GLN A 195 -18.33 20.89 33.81
CA GLN A 195 -19.02 21.46 32.66
C GLN A 195 -20.01 20.50 32.00
N ALA A 196 -20.02 19.21 32.35
CA ALA A 196 -20.86 18.21 31.71
C ALA A 196 -22.20 17.98 32.43
N ASP A 197 -23.26 17.74 31.67
CA ASP A 197 -24.57 17.33 32.19
C ASP A 197 -24.65 15.83 32.48
N VAL A 198 -23.79 15.04 31.82
CA VAL A 198 -23.63 13.60 32.06
C VAL A 198 -22.15 13.28 32.16
N LEU A 199 -21.75 12.66 33.27
CA LEU A 199 -20.40 12.20 33.53
C LEU A 199 -20.37 10.67 33.55
N ILE A 200 -19.47 10.06 32.78
CA ILE A 200 -19.29 8.61 32.70
C ILE A 200 -17.83 8.30 33.00
N PHE A 201 -17.56 7.80 34.20
CA PHE A 201 -16.20 7.51 34.68
C PHE A 201 -15.82 6.05 34.46
N ASN A 202 -14.54 5.78 34.18
CA ASN A 202 -13.97 4.44 34.31
C ASN A 202 -12.48 4.51 34.68
N THR A 203 -12.01 3.58 35.52
CA THR A 203 -10.60 3.23 35.65
C THR A 203 -10.49 1.89 36.36
N TRP A 204 -9.51 1.07 35.98
CA TRP A 204 -8.99 -0.01 36.85
C TRP A 204 -7.71 -0.61 36.27
N LEU A 205 -7.68 -0.90 34.96
CA LEU A 205 -6.65 -1.74 34.34
C LEU A 205 -5.26 -1.12 34.42
N TRP A 206 -5.18 0.21 34.34
CA TRP A 206 -3.91 0.96 34.40
C TRP A 206 -3.24 0.93 35.76
N TYR A 207 -4.00 0.72 36.85
CA TYR A 207 -3.41 0.52 38.18
C TYR A 207 -2.62 -0.79 38.26
N LEU A 208 -2.97 -1.80 37.47
CA LEU A 208 -2.30 -3.11 37.53
C LEU A 208 -1.04 -3.20 36.64
N ARG A 209 -0.71 -2.16 35.86
CA ARG A 209 0.49 -2.17 35.03
C ARG A 209 1.74 -2.08 35.90
N ALA A 210 2.72 -2.91 35.58
CA ALA A 210 4.08 -2.88 36.10
C ALA A 210 5.12 -3.03 34.98
N ASP A 211 4.69 -2.78 33.73
CA ASP A 211 5.53 -2.85 32.53
C ASP A 211 6.09 -1.46 32.17
N SER A 212 6.86 -1.38 31.08
CA SER A 212 7.45 -0.12 30.58
C SER A 212 6.43 0.95 30.19
N LYS A 213 5.13 0.63 30.13
CA LYS A 213 4.05 1.58 29.82
C LYS A 213 3.49 2.28 31.06
N GLN A 214 4.03 1.99 32.25
CA GLN A 214 3.65 2.69 33.48
C GLN A 214 3.92 4.21 33.36
N GLN A 215 2.92 5.02 33.71
CA GLN A 215 2.96 6.47 33.51
C GLN A 215 3.53 7.27 34.69
N TRP A 216 3.88 6.60 35.77
CA TRP A 216 4.37 7.20 37.00
C TRP A 216 5.59 6.41 37.51
N ASP A 217 6.48 7.07 38.23
CA ASP A 217 7.75 6.54 38.75
C ASP A 217 7.71 6.33 40.27
N PHE A 218 6.81 7.05 40.94
CA PHE A 218 6.53 7.04 42.38
C PHE A 218 5.02 7.21 42.64
N VAL A 219 4.57 6.84 43.83
CA VAL A 219 3.17 7.00 44.28
C VAL A 219 3.16 7.86 45.54
N GLU A 220 2.32 8.88 45.60
CA GLU A 220 2.11 9.68 46.80
C GLU A 220 0.76 9.36 47.45
N ASN A 221 0.79 9.15 48.76
CA ASN A 221 -0.39 9.00 49.61
C ASN A 221 -0.22 9.87 50.86
N ASN A 222 -1.16 10.79 51.10
CA ASN A 222 -1.17 11.74 52.21
C ASN A 222 0.18 12.46 52.42
N GLY A 223 0.77 12.96 51.33
CA GLY A 223 2.02 13.72 51.34
C GLY A 223 3.30 12.88 51.49
N THR A 224 3.19 11.56 51.69
CA THR A 224 4.35 10.65 51.70
C THR A 224 4.56 10.03 50.32
N ILE A 225 5.80 10.10 49.80
CA ILE A 225 6.17 9.54 48.49
C ILE A 225 6.79 8.16 48.67
N PHE A 226 6.22 7.17 47.98
CA PHE A 226 6.68 5.80 47.94
C PHE A 226 7.24 5.48 46.56
N LYS A 227 8.29 4.66 46.49
CA LYS A 227 8.79 4.17 45.20
C LYS A 227 7.75 3.33 44.48
N ASP A 228 7.02 2.52 45.25
CA ASP A 228 5.96 1.67 44.77
C ASP A 228 4.92 1.45 45.90
N MET A 229 3.70 1.06 45.56
CA MET A 229 2.59 0.76 46.47
C MET A 229 1.79 -0.42 45.92
N ASN A 230 1.18 -1.21 46.80
CA ASN A 230 0.22 -2.24 46.41
C ASN A 230 -0.84 -1.65 45.46
N ARG A 231 -0.95 -2.20 44.24
CA ARG A 231 -1.80 -1.65 43.17
C ARG A 231 -3.28 -1.64 43.51
N ILE A 232 -3.74 -2.68 44.19
CA ILE A 232 -5.13 -2.81 44.61
C ILE A 232 -5.46 -1.75 45.66
N GLU A 233 -4.52 -1.50 46.57
CA GLU A 233 -4.65 -0.45 47.57
C GLU A 233 -4.58 0.95 46.96
N ALA A 234 -3.65 1.19 46.03
CA ALA A 234 -3.56 2.46 45.30
C ALA A 234 -4.86 2.75 44.51
N PHE A 235 -5.43 1.74 43.85
CA PHE A 235 -6.73 1.83 43.18
C PHE A 235 -7.84 2.18 44.17
N ARG A 236 -7.90 1.49 45.31
CA ARG A 236 -8.87 1.76 46.38
C ARG A 236 -8.78 3.19 46.90
N ILE A 237 -7.57 3.69 47.17
CA ILE A 237 -7.37 5.07 47.67
C ILE A 237 -7.77 6.08 46.59
N GLY A 238 -7.28 5.92 45.36
CA GLY A 238 -7.62 6.83 44.26
C GLY A 238 -9.12 6.87 43.98
N LEU A 239 -9.80 5.73 44.00
CA LEU A 239 -11.24 5.66 43.80
C LEU A 239 -12.02 6.30 44.96
N ASN A 240 -11.55 6.17 46.21
CA ASN A 240 -12.13 6.90 47.35
C ASN A 240 -11.95 8.42 47.22
N THR A 241 -10.79 8.88 46.74
CA THR A 241 -10.55 10.30 46.45
C THR A 241 -11.53 10.81 45.39
N TRP A 242 -11.74 10.04 44.31
CA TRP A 242 -12.74 10.36 43.29
C TRP A 242 -14.16 10.38 43.86
N ALA A 243 -14.56 9.39 44.66
CA ALA A 243 -15.89 9.35 45.25
C ALA A 243 -16.16 10.58 46.13
N LYS A 244 -15.20 10.96 47.00
CA LYS A 244 -15.28 12.18 47.81
C LYS A 244 -15.37 13.45 46.96
N TRP A 245 -14.62 13.51 45.85
CA TRP A 245 -14.73 14.62 44.91
C TRP A 245 -16.14 14.69 44.32
N VAL A 246 -16.72 13.58 43.85
CA VAL A 246 -18.08 13.57 43.31
C VAL A 246 -19.11 14.08 44.34
N GLU A 247 -19.02 13.64 45.60
CA GLU A 247 -19.96 14.08 46.65
C GLU A 247 -19.85 15.56 47.00
N ARG A 248 -18.63 16.10 46.96
CA ARG A 248 -18.34 17.49 47.32
C ARG A 248 -18.63 18.45 46.17
N ASP A 249 -18.27 18.08 44.95
CA ASP A 249 -18.11 19.01 43.83
C ASP A 249 -19.21 18.92 42.76
N ILE A 250 -20.02 17.85 42.74
CA ILE A 250 -21.05 17.66 41.71
C ILE A 250 -22.45 17.98 42.22
N ASP A 251 -23.13 18.93 41.56
CA ASP A 251 -24.56 19.18 41.74
C ASP A 251 -25.39 18.13 40.97
N THR A 252 -25.84 17.11 41.69
CA THR A 252 -26.60 15.98 41.14
C THR A 252 -28.02 16.34 40.68
N LYS A 253 -28.50 17.55 40.99
CA LYS A 253 -29.75 18.06 40.39
C LYS A 253 -29.54 18.46 38.93
N LYS A 254 -28.31 18.82 38.54
CA LYS A 254 -27.94 19.24 37.19
C LYS A 254 -27.23 18.15 36.40
N THR A 255 -26.34 17.41 37.07
CA THR A 255 -25.44 16.46 36.43
C THR A 255 -25.76 15.02 36.84
N LYS A 256 -25.89 14.13 35.86
CA LYS A 256 -25.99 12.69 36.11
C LYS A 256 -24.60 12.06 36.11
N VAL A 257 -24.32 11.25 37.13
CA VAL A 257 -23.03 10.58 37.26
C VAL A 257 -23.20 9.07 37.10
N PHE A 258 -22.35 8.50 36.24
CA PHE A 258 -22.23 7.07 36.00
C PHE A 258 -20.80 6.61 36.26
N TYR A 259 -20.66 5.41 36.79
CA TYR A 259 -19.39 4.70 36.83
C TYR A 259 -19.51 3.44 35.98
N GLN A 260 -18.67 3.31 34.96
CA GLN A 260 -18.57 2.11 34.14
C GLN A 260 -17.77 1.05 34.90
N GLY A 261 -18.40 -0.09 35.18
CA GLY A 261 -17.77 -1.24 35.83
C GLY A 261 -16.56 -1.79 35.06
N ALA A 262 -15.79 -2.66 35.71
CA ALA A 262 -14.55 -3.20 35.14
C ALA A 262 -14.84 -4.03 33.88
N SER A 263 -14.29 -3.63 32.73
CA SER A 263 -14.37 -4.45 31.50
C SER A 263 -13.43 -5.65 31.62
N ALA A 264 -13.90 -6.84 31.22
CA ALA A 264 -13.13 -8.07 31.28
C ALA A 264 -11.98 -8.14 30.27
N THR A 265 -10.88 -8.77 30.68
CA THR A 265 -9.77 -9.21 29.82
C THR A 265 -9.94 -10.70 29.50
N HIS A 266 -9.29 -11.19 28.43
CA HIS A 266 -9.32 -12.60 28.02
C HIS A 266 -7.94 -13.06 27.56
N TYR A 267 -7.01 -13.11 28.51
CA TYR A 267 -5.62 -13.47 28.22
C TYR A 267 -5.39 -14.98 28.30
N HIS A 268 -6.13 -15.71 29.12
CA HIS A 268 -5.96 -17.16 29.29
C HIS A 268 -7.27 -17.92 29.17
N GLY A 269 -7.30 -18.96 28.33
CA GLY A 269 -8.52 -19.74 28.09
C GLY A 269 -9.07 -20.49 29.30
N SER A 270 -8.22 -20.77 30.29
CA SER A 270 -8.62 -21.28 31.59
C SER A 270 -9.67 -20.39 32.27
N GLU A 271 -9.68 -19.08 32.03
CA GLU A 271 -10.66 -18.15 32.58
C GLU A 271 -12.10 -18.46 32.12
N TRP A 272 -12.25 -19.02 30.91
CA TRP A 272 -13.53 -19.43 30.33
C TRP A 272 -13.69 -20.95 30.15
N GLY A 273 -12.94 -21.74 30.93
CA GLY A 273 -13.08 -23.19 30.98
C GLY A 273 -12.45 -23.95 29.81
N LYS A 274 -11.47 -23.34 29.11
CA LYS A 274 -10.71 -23.94 28.01
C LYS A 274 -9.19 -23.82 28.25
N PRO A 275 -8.61 -24.62 29.15
CA PRO A 275 -7.20 -24.49 29.55
C PRO A 275 -6.20 -24.66 28.38
N GLU A 276 -6.60 -25.33 27.30
CA GLU A 276 -5.81 -25.51 26.08
C GLU A 276 -5.69 -24.24 25.23
N VAL A 277 -6.60 -23.27 25.40
CA VAL A 277 -6.63 -22.03 24.64
C VAL A 277 -5.72 -20.99 25.29
N LYS A 278 -4.72 -20.50 24.54
CA LYS A 278 -3.71 -19.57 25.06
C LYS A 278 -4.15 -18.11 25.15
N ASN A 279 -5.16 -17.69 24.39
CA ASN A 279 -5.64 -16.30 24.30
C ASN A 279 -6.99 -16.22 23.54
N CYS A 280 -7.55 -15.03 23.38
CA CYS A 280 -8.82 -14.81 22.69
C CYS A 280 -8.76 -14.82 21.14
N PHE A 281 -7.64 -15.15 20.49
CA PHE A 281 -7.46 -14.83 19.08
C PHE A 281 -8.37 -15.56 18.10
N ASN A 282 -8.68 -16.82 18.40
CA ASN A 282 -9.54 -17.65 17.56
C ASN A 282 -10.97 -17.78 18.12
N GLU A 283 -11.33 -16.96 19.11
CA GLU A 283 -12.64 -17.02 19.73
C GLU A 283 -13.67 -16.22 18.90
N THR A 284 -14.65 -16.92 18.35
CA THR A 284 -15.64 -16.34 17.42
C THR A 284 -17.05 -16.22 18.00
N ARG A 285 -17.27 -16.76 19.21
CA ARG A 285 -18.58 -16.75 19.88
C ARG A 285 -18.44 -16.44 21.37
N PRO A 286 -19.47 -15.85 22.00
CA PRO A 286 -19.53 -15.65 23.45
C PRO A 286 -19.44 -16.97 24.22
N VAL A 287 -19.13 -16.87 25.52
CA VAL A 287 -19.38 -17.94 26.48
C VAL A 287 -20.89 -18.14 26.60
N ARG A 288 -21.35 -19.40 26.59
CA ARG A 288 -22.77 -19.74 26.67
C ARG A 288 -23.29 -19.58 28.10
N GLY A 289 -24.54 -19.14 28.24
CA GLY A 289 -25.23 -19.00 29.52
C GLY A 289 -25.07 -17.63 30.17
N SER A 290 -25.24 -17.59 31.49
CA SER A 290 -25.19 -16.36 32.32
C SER A 290 -24.09 -16.41 33.39
N THR A 291 -23.27 -17.46 33.40
CA THR A 291 -22.20 -17.66 34.39
C THR A 291 -20.83 -17.65 33.70
N TYR A 292 -19.80 -17.20 34.44
CA TYR A 292 -18.41 -17.16 33.95
C TYR A 292 -17.53 -17.96 34.92
N PRO A 293 -16.72 -18.93 34.44
CA PRO A 293 -16.02 -19.88 35.30
C PRO A 293 -15.07 -19.28 36.33
N SER A 294 -14.25 -18.28 35.97
CA SER A 294 -13.22 -17.73 36.88
C SER A 294 -13.74 -16.74 37.93
N GLY A 295 -15.05 -16.52 38.03
CA GLY A 295 -15.62 -15.56 38.97
C GLY A 295 -15.39 -14.10 38.57
N LEU A 296 -15.63 -13.18 39.49
CA LEU A 296 -15.49 -11.73 39.24
C LEU A 296 -14.05 -11.25 39.54
N PRO A 297 -13.50 -10.32 38.74
CA PRO A 297 -12.22 -9.69 39.05
C PRO A 297 -12.25 -8.91 40.37
N ILE A 298 -11.13 -8.92 41.10
CA ILE A 298 -10.98 -8.24 42.41
C ILE A 298 -11.46 -6.76 42.39
N PRO A 299 -11.16 -5.94 41.37
CA PRO A 299 -11.56 -4.52 41.35
C PRO A 299 -13.08 -4.29 41.39
N VAL A 300 -13.89 -5.28 40.98
CA VAL A 300 -15.36 -5.16 41.00
C VAL A 300 -15.88 -4.96 42.41
N ASN A 301 -15.34 -5.72 43.37
CA ASN A 301 -15.76 -5.62 44.77
C ASN A 301 -15.36 -4.27 45.37
N ILE A 302 -14.20 -3.74 44.99
CA ILE A 302 -13.73 -2.42 45.46
C ILE A 302 -14.64 -1.31 44.94
N VAL A 303 -15.00 -1.34 43.65
CA VAL A 303 -15.94 -0.35 43.09
C VAL A 303 -17.28 -0.41 43.83
N LYS A 304 -17.84 -1.61 44.02
CA LYS A 304 -19.11 -1.78 44.73
C LYS A 304 -19.03 -1.26 46.17
N GLN A 305 -17.96 -1.59 46.90
CA GLN A 305 -17.74 -1.12 48.26
C GLN A 305 -17.59 0.39 48.35
N VAL A 306 -16.79 1.01 47.46
CA VAL A 306 -16.62 2.48 47.47
C VAL A 306 -17.94 3.18 47.19
N LEU A 307 -18.73 2.71 46.20
CA LEU A 307 -20.03 3.28 45.90
C LEU A 307 -21.06 3.09 47.03
N GLN A 308 -21.03 1.94 47.71
CA GLN A 308 -21.89 1.67 48.88
C GLN A 308 -21.53 2.54 50.09
N ASN A 309 -20.25 2.87 50.25
CA ASN A 309 -19.75 3.70 51.35
C ASN A 309 -19.90 5.20 51.10
N MET A 310 -20.36 5.61 49.92
CA MET A 310 -20.70 7.01 49.68
C MET A 310 -21.86 7.42 50.60
N SER A 311 -21.75 8.60 51.20
CA SER A 311 -22.79 9.20 52.03
C SER A 311 -24.10 9.40 51.26
N LYS A 312 -24.02 9.55 49.92
CA LYS A 312 -25.20 9.65 49.04
C LYS A 312 -25.06 8.71 47.84
N PRO A 313 -26.10 7.91 47.48
CA PRO A 313 -26.06 7.02 46.32
C PRO A 313 -26.32 7.80 45.02
N ILE A 314 -25.42 8.73 44.68
CA ILE A 314 -25.58 9.67 43.55
C ILE A 314 -25.00 9.15 42.24
N VAL A 315 -24.21 8.08 42.30
CA VAL A 315 -23.55 7.46 41.14
C VAL A 315 -24.34 6.23 40.70
N ASN A 316 -24.62 6.16 39.40
CA ASN A 316 -25.23 4.99 38.78
C ASN A 316 -24.14 4.04 38.28
N LEU A 317 -24.04 2.85 38.86
CA LEU A 317 -23.10 1.82 38.38
C LEU A 317 -23.63 1.17 37.10
N LEU A 318 -22.83 1.19 36.05
CA LEU A 318 -23.04 0.35 34.88
C LEU A 318 -22.28 -0.97 35.14
N ASP A 319 -22.96 -1.98 35.68
CA ASP A 319 -22.34 -3.26 36.10
C ASP A 319 -22.04 -4.19 34.90
N ILE A 320 -21.17 -3.72 34.01
CA ILE A 320 -20.88 -4.37 32.73
C ILE A 320 -19.89 -5.55 32.84
N THR A 321 -19.38 -5.86 34.03
CA THR A 321 -18.28 -6.82 34.15
C THR A 321 -18.69 -8.21 33.71
N LYS A 322 -19.81 -8.73 34.21
CA LYS A 322 -20.31 -10.07 33.86
C LYS A 322 -20.61 -10.19 32.36
N LEU A 323 -21.34 -9.23 31.81
CA LEU A 323 -21.72 -9.26 30.39
C LEU A 323 -20.49 -9.14 29.47
N THR A 324 -19.43 -8.44 29.88
CA THR A 324 -18.18 -8.37 29.09
C THR A 324 -17.31 -9.61 29.25
N GLN A 325 -17.30 -10.29 30.42
CA GLN A 325 -16.65 -11.60 30.60
C GLN A 325 -17.22 -12.65 29.65
N LEU A 326 -18.52 -12.60 29.36
CA LEU A 326 -19.11 -13.53 28.41
C LEU A 326 -18.66 -13.27 26.96
N ARG A 327 -18.03 -12.14 26.65
CA ARG A 327 -17.66 -11.69 25.29
C ARG A 327 -16.19 -11.88 24.94
N LYS A 328 -15.67 -13.10 25.12
CA LYS A 328 -14.33 -13.47 24.65
C LYS A 328 -14.10 -13.25 23.14
N ASP A 329 -15.17 -13.26 22.35
CA ASP A 329 -15.21 -12.98 20.91
C ASP A 329 -15.16 -11.49 20.53
N GLY A 330 -15.52 -10.63 21.49
CA GLY A 330 -15.72 -9.20 21.29
C GLY A 330 -14.43 -8.36 21.27
N HIS A 331 -13.27 -9.00 21.46
CA HIS A 331 -11.97 -8.31 21.46
C HIS A 331 -11.48 -8.04 20.03
N PRO A 332 -10.66 -6.97 19.83
CA PRO A 332 -9.97 -6.76 18.57
C PRO A 332 -9.01 -7.90 18.19
N SER A 333 -8.50 -8.65 19.18
CA SER A 333 -7.51 -9.69 18.97
C SER A 333 -6.27 -9.10 18.25
N ILE A 334 -5.86 -9.72 17.14
CA ILE A 334 -4.75 -9.37 16.25
C ILE A 334 -5.19 -8.37 15.17
N TYR A 335 -6.49 -8.06 15.07
CA TYR A 335 -7.07 -7.17 14.07
C TYR A 335 -7.12 -5.72 14.58
N ASN A 336 -5.98 -5.22 15.07
CA ASN A 336 -5.75 -3.85 15.52
C ASN A 336 -4.37 -3.34 15.03
N VAL A 337 -4.06 -2.06 15.22
CA VAL A 337 -2.81 -1.46 14.68
C VAL A 337 -1.53 -1.82 15.43
N LEU A 338 -1.55 -2.72 16.41
CA LEU A 338 -0.33 -3.23 17.04
C LEU A 338 0.47 -4.22 16.17
N ILE A 339 0.27 -4.16 14.85
CA ILE A 339 1.16 -4.71 13.81
C ILE A 339 2.52 -3.97 13.79
N GLY A 340 2.71 -2.93 14.63
CA GLY A 340 3.95 -2.13 14.75
C GLY A 340 4.89 -2.44 15.93
N SER A 341 4.66 -3.46 16.78
CA SER A 341 5.69 -3.93 17.72
C SER A 341 6.21 -5.30 17.31
N SER A 342 6.90 -5.34 16.18
CA SER A 342 7.55 -6.54 15.63
C SER A 342 8.73 -7.07 16.48
N GLU A 343 9.07 -6.43 17.60
CA GLU A 343 10.09 -6.94 18.52
C GLU A 343 9.55 -7.47 19.85
N ALA A 344 8.26 -7.29 20.18
CA ALA A 344 7.77 -7.67 21.50
C ALA A 344 7.36 -9.15 21.64
N ASN A 345 7.22 -9.92 20.54
CA ASN A 345 6.70 -11.29 20.56
C ASN A 345 7.42 -12.30 19.62
N GLY A 346 8.59 -11.98 19.06
CA GLY A 346 9.29 -12.92 18.16
C GLY A 346 8.53 -13.22 16.86
N CYS A 347 7.92 -12.18 16.28
CA CYS A 347 7.10 -12.28 15.08
C CYS A 347 7.95 -12.03 13.82
N ASP A 348 8.44 -13.09 13.19
CA ASP A 348 9.08 -13.00 11.87
C ASP A 348 8.01 -13.08 10.77
N LEU A 349 7.79 -11.99 10.03
CA LEU A 349 6.82 -11.91 8.93
C LEU A 349 7.17 -12.85 7.76
N PHE A 350 8.42 -13.31 7.68
CA PHE A 350 8.95 -14.12 6.59
C PHE A 350 9.00 -15.63 6.92
N GLU A 351 8.68 -16.01 8.16
CA GLU A 351 8.50 -17.42 8.56
C GLU A 351 7.02 -17.76 8.68
N GLY A 352 6.57 -18.84 8.04
CA GLY A 352 5.15 -19.12 7.91
C GLY A 352 4.83 -20.23 6.93
N ASN A 353 3.56 -20.31 6.52
CA ASN A 353 3.07 -21.28 5.54
C ASN A 353 2.09 -20.62 4.56
N TRP A 354 1.98 -21.18 3.36
CA TRP A 354 0.91 -20.81 2.42
C TRP A 354 -0.40 -21.50 2.79
N ILE A 355 -1.48 -20.72 2.87
CA ILE A 355 -2.82 -21.23 3.15
C ILE A 355 -3.81 -20.71 2.11
N ILE A 356 -4.88 -21.47 1.90
CA ILE A 356 -5.95 -21.09 0.98
C ILE A 356 -6.83 -20.01 1.63
N ASP A 357 -7.07 -18.95 0.90
CA ASP A 357 -7.98 -17.86 1.25
C ASP A 357 -8.78 -17.43 0.01
N ASN A 358 -10.09 -17.65 0.07
CA ASN A 358 -10.97 -17.36 -1.06
C ASN A 358 -11.10 -15.87 -1.38
N SER A 359 -10.66 -14.98 -0.48
CA SER A 359 -10.58 -13.54 -0.72
C SER A 359 -9.42 -13.13 -1.63
N TYR A 360 -8.53 -14.05 -2.01
CA TYR A 360 -7.47 -13.83 -2.99
C TYR A 360 -7.93 -14.25 -4.41
N PRO A 361 -7.37 -13.69 -5.49
CA PRO A 361 -6.30 -12.68 -5.52
C PRO A 361 -6.78 -11.30 -5.04
N MET A 362 -5.85 -10.39 -4.74
CA MET A 362 -6.20 -9.04 -4.27
C MET A 362 -6.80 -8.14 -5.35
N TYR A 363 -6.66 -8.52 -6.63
CA TYR A 363 -7.22 -7.83 -7.79
C TYR A 363 -7.45 -8.83 -8.93
N ASP A 364 -8.31 -8.46 -9.89
CA ASP A 364 -8.45 -9.19 -11.16
C ASP A 364 -7.35 -8.73 -12.13
N SER A 365 -6.47 -9.64 -12.54
CA SER A 365 -5.37 -9.31 -13.44
C SER A 365 -5.84 -8.85 -14.82
N LYS A 366 -7.01 -9.31 -15.29
CA LYS A 366 -7.57 -8.87 -16.58
C LYS A 366 -7.91 -7.38 -16.59
N ALA A 367 -8.16 -6.80 -15.43
CA ALA A 367 -8.48 -5.38 -15.27
C ALA A 367 -7.23 -4.50 -15.13
N CYS A 368 -6.04 -5.07 -14.93
CA CYS A 368 -4.83 -4.29 -14.75
C CYS A 368 -4.14 -3.96 -16.09
N PRO A 369 -3.93 -2.67 -16.42
CA PRO A 369 -3.34 -2.26 -17.69
C PRO A 369 -1.81 -2.38 -17.74
N PHE A 370 -1.16 -2.65 -16.60
CA PHE A 370 0.30 -2.61 -16.47
C PHE A 370 0.99 -3.94 -16.73
N ILE A 371 0.23 -5.05 -16.74
CA ILE A 371 0.81 -6.39 -16.82
C ILE A 371 1.33 -6.65 -18.23
N ARG A 372 2.63 -6.94 -18.34
CA ARG A 372 3.23 -7.33 -19.61
C ARG A 372 2.88 -8.77 -19.98
N SER A 373 2.97 -9.06 -21.28
CA SER A 373 2.59 -10.36 -21.83
C SER A 373 3.32 -11.55 -21.18
N GLU A 374 4.53 -11.34 -20.71
CA GLU A 374 5.33 -12.36 -20.03
C GLU A 374 4.80 -12.80 -18.66
N PHE A 375 3.98 -11.98 -17.99
CA PHE A 375 3.45 -12.28 -16.65
C PHE A 375 1.93 -12.49 -16.63
N ASP A 376 1.23 -12.19 -17.74
CA ASP A 376 -0.22 -12.29 -17.87
C ASP A 376 -0.70 -13.71 -18.19
N CYS A 377 -0.58 -14.61 -17.22
CA CYS A 377 -0.85 -16.04 -17.43
C CYS A 377 -2.29 -16.34 -17.85
N ILE A 378 -3.25 -15.58 -17.32
CA ILE A 378 -4.67 -15.78 -17.65
C ILE A 378 -4.93 -15.41 -19.11
N LYS A 379 -4.38 -14.29 -19.59
CA LYS A 379 -4.49 -13.90 -21.01
C LYS A 379 -3.83 -14.92 -21.95
N PHE A 380 -2.75 -15.55 -21.50
CA PHE A 380 -2.04 -16.60 -22.25
C PHE A 380 -2.54 -18.02 -21.92
N GLY A 381 -3.81 -18.14 -21.52
CA GLY A 381 -4.55 -19.41 -21.56
C GLY A 381 -4.37 -20.30 -20.34
N ARG A 382 -3.83 -19.79 -19.22
CA ARG A 382 -3.78 -20.56 -17.97
C ARG A 382 -5.17 -20.74 -17.39
N THR A 383 -5.63 -21.99 -17.29
CA THR A 383 -6.99 -22.32 -16.81
C THR A 383 -7.02 -22.81 -15.37
N ASN A 384 -5.92 -23.35 -14.84
CA ASN A 384 -5.83 -23.66 -13.41
C ASN A 384 -5.62 -22.37 -12.62
N LEU A 385 -6.59 -22.00 -11.79
CA LEU A 385 -6.62 -20.73 -11.04
C LEU A 385 -6.43 -20.91 -9.52
N ASP A 386 -6.23 -22.13 -9.03
CA ASP A 386 -6.08 -22.41 -7.59
C ASP A 386 -4.85 -21.71 -7.00
N TYR A 387 -3.79 -21.52 -7.81
CA TYR A 387 -2.57 -20.80 -7.42
C TYR A 387 -2.85 -19.36 -6.95
N LEU A 388 -3.94 -18.75 -7.42
CA LEU A 388 -4.37 -17.39 -7.04
C LEU A 388 -4.96 -17.33 -5.63
N LYS A 389 -5.34 -18.46 -5.04
CA LYS A 389 -6.05 -18.52 -3.75
C LYS A 389 -5.12 -18.65 -2.56
N TYR A 390 -3.81 -18.70 -2.77
CA TYR A 390 -2.85 -18.83 -1.69
C TYR A 390 -2.44 -17.47 -1.12
N ARG A 391 -2.56 -17.32 0.21
CA ARG A 391 -1.97 -16.23 0.97
C ARG A 391 -0.90 -16.72 1.93
N TRP A 392 0.08 -15.87 2.19
CA TRP A 392 1.08 -16.15 3.21
C TRP A 392 0.51 -15.93 4.62
N GLN A 393 0.72 -16.89 5.49
CA GLN A 393 0.37 -16.81 6.90
C GLN A 393 1.64 -16.94 7.73
N PRO A 394 2.16 -15.82 8.26
CA PRO A 394 3.26 -15.84 9.19
C PRO A 394 2.97 -16.72 10.43
N SER A 395 4.01 -17.34 10.98
CA SER A 395 3.96 -18.22 12.16
C SER A 395 3.67 -17.44 13.45
N ASN A 396 3.51 -18.14 14.57
CA ASN A 396 3.41 -17.54 15.91
C ASN A 396 2.26 -16.52 16.12
N GLY A 397 1.18 -16.63 15.33
CA GLY A 397 -0.01 -15.76 15.47
C GLY A 397 0.15 -14.37 14.85
N CYS A 398 1.23 -14.16 14.10
CA CYS A 398 1.46 -12.96 13.30
C CYS A 398 0.42 -12.84 12.17
N VAL A 399 -0.16 -11.67 11.99
CA VAL A 399 -1.08 -11.40 10.87
C VAL A 399 -0.41 -10.48 9.87
N LEU A 400 -0.36 -10.95 8.63
CA LEU A 400 0.04 -10.14 7.51
C LEU A 400 -1.14 -9.23 7.11
N PRO A 401 -1.05 -7.89 7.27
CA PRO A 401 -2.14 -6.99 6.92
C PRO A 401 -2.45 -7.08 5.43
N ARG A 402 -3.73 -7.02 5.07
CA ARG A 402 -4.12 -6.87 3.65
C ARG A 402 -3.62 -5.53 3.12
N PHE A 403 -3.23 -5.50 1.85
CA PHE A 403 -2.72 -4.29 1.22
C PHE A 403 -3.82 -3.22 1.07
N ASP A 404 -3.67 -2.08 1.75
CA ASP A 404 -4.54 -0.90 1.60
C ASP A 404 -3.89 0.08 0.62
N GLY A 405 -4.21 -0.07 -0.67
CA GLY A 405 -3.60 0.74 -1.74
C GLY A 405 -3.94 2.24 -1.65
N LYS A 406 -5.15 2.60 -1.20
CA LYS A 406 -5.51 4.02 -1.01
C LYS A 406 -4.75 4.62 0.17
N GLY A 407 -4.71 3.90 1.30
CA GLY A 407 -3.91 4.30 2.46
C GLY A 407 -2.42 4.40 2.14
N PHE A 408 -1.90 3.50 1.31
CA PHE A 408 -0.54 3.55 0.79
C PHE A 408 -0.27 4.84 0.01
N LEU A 409 -1.11 5.17 -0.99
CA LEU A 409 -0.94 6.39 -1.80
C LEU A 409 -1.07 7.67 -0.97
N GLU A 410 -1.98 7.71 0.01
CA GLU A 410 -2.09 8.86 0.91
C GLU A 410 -0.85 9.02 1.79
N LYS A 411 -0.33 7.91 2.33
CA LYS A 411 0.87 7.93 3.16
C LYS A 411 2.12 8.37 2.39
N PHE A 412 2.22 7.97 1.12
CA PHE A 412 3.34 8.32 0.24
C PHE A 412 3.06 9.53 -0.66
N ARG A 413 2.04 10.34 -0.35
CA ARG A 413 1.70 11.52 -1.15
C ARG A 413 2.91 12.42 -1.36
N GLY A 414 3.23 12.71 -2.63
CA GLY A 414 4.40 13.51 -3.01
C GLY A 414 5.76 12.79 -2.95
N LYS A 415 5.79 11.47 -2.75
CA LYS A 415 7.01 10.67 -2.57
C LYS A 415 7.37 9.85 -3.81
N LYS A 416 8.66 9.49 -3.89
CA LYS A 416 9.25 8.67 -4.96
C LYS A 416 9.64 7.29 -4.42
N ILE A 417 9.08 6.24 -5.00
CA ILE A 417 9.39 4.84 -4.71
C ILE A 417 10.10 4.26 -5.92
N MET A 418 11.25 3.61 -5.73
CA MET A 418 12.05 3.07 -6.82
C MET A 418 12.41 1.61 -6.58
N TYR A 419 12.09 0.76 -7.56
CA TYR A 419 12.54 -0.62 -7.68
C TYR A 419 13.79 -0.66 -8.55
N ILE A 420 14.87 -1.26 -8.08
CA ILE A 420 16.17 -1.27 -8.75
C ILE A 420 16.68 -2.70 -8.84
N GLY A 421 16.85 -3.21 -10.06
CA GLY A 421 17.39 -4.56 -10.19
C GLY A 421 17.15 -5.20 -11.54
N ASP A 422 16.93 -6.52 -11.51
CA ASP A 422 16.72 -7.34 -12.70
C ASP A 422 15.23 -7.50 -13.06
N SER A 423 14.90 -8.46 -13.92
CA SER A 423 13.53 -8.68 -14.39
C SER A 423 12.55 -9.14 -13.29
N LEU A 424 13.04 -9.56 -12.12
CA LEU A 424 12.17 -9.79 -10.96
C LEU A 424 11.78 -8.49 -10.26
N SER A 425 12.63 -7.45 -10.31
CA SER A 425 12.22 -6.09 -9.90
C SER A 425 11.09 -5.56 -10.78
N LEU A 426 11.13 -5.84 -12.10
CA LEU A 426 10.01 -5.53 -13.01
C LEU A 426 8.73 -6.29 -12.60
N ASN A 427 8.85 -7.56 -12.24
CA ASN A 427 7.72 -8.40 -11.87
C ASN A 427 7.01 -7.93 -10.57
N ILE A 428 7.77 -7.55 -9.53
CA ILE A 428 7.19 -6.97 -8.31
C ILE A 428 6.68 -5.53 -8.52
N TYR A 429 7.33 -4.76 -9.40
CA TYR A 429 6.91 -3.41 -9.77
C TYR A 429 5.52 -3.41 -10.41
N GLU A 430 5.29 -4.25 -11.43
CA GLU A 430 3.99 -4.37 -12.10
C GLU A 430 2.90 -4.86 -11.13
N SER A 431 3.24 -5.77 -10.22
CA SER A 431 2.35 -6.19 -9.14
C SER A 431 1.91 -5.02 -8.25
N LEU A 432 2.83 -4.15 -7.83
CA LEU A 432 2.49 -3.00 -7.01
C LEU A 432 1.56 -2.06 -7.78
N LEU A 433 1.87 -1.77 -9.05
CA LEU A 433 1.02 -0.93 -9.89
C LEU A 433 -0.40 -1.48 -10.01
N CYS A 434 -0.56 -2.79 -10.17
CA CYS A 434 -1.88 -3.42 -10.22
C CYS A 434 -2.62 -3.35 -8.88
N LEU A 435 -1.93 -3.57 -7.76
CA LEU A 435 -2.51 -3.42 -6.42
C LEU A 435 -3.03 -1.98 -6.19
N LEU A 436 -2.25 -0.99 -6.61
CA LEU A 436 -2.62 0.43 -6.52
C LEU A 436 -3.79 0.76 -7.45
N HIS A 437 -3.73 0.32 -8.71
CA HIS A 437 -4.81 0.52 -9.68
C HIS A 437 -6.13 -0.07 -9.21
N ALA A 438 -6.11 -1.29 -8.67
CA ALA A 438 -7.31 -1.94 -8.15
C ALA A 438 -7.90 -1.21 -6.94
N ALA A 439 -7.06 -0.59 -6.11
CA ALA A 439 -7.51 0.20 -4.95
C ALA A 439 -8.10 1.56 -5.35
N VAL A 440 -7.60 2.16 -6.43
CA VAL A 440 -8.03 3.47 -6.94
C VAL A 440 -8.23 3.47 -8.46
N PRO A 441 -9.20 2.71 -9.00
CA PRO A 441 -9.34 2.49 -10.45
C PRO A 441 -9.69 3.76 -11.24
N GLN A 442 -10.16 4.80 -10.55
CA GLN A 442 -10.51 6.10 -11.12
C GLN A 442 -9.37 7.12 -11.04
N ALA A 443 -8.25 6.80 -10.37
CA ALA A 443 -7.13 7.71 -10.23
C ALA A 443 -6.44 7.93 -11.57
N LYS A 444 -6.11 9.19 -11.88
CA LYS A 444 -5.36 9.51 -13.09
C LYS A 444 -3.90 9.09 -12.91
N TYR A 445 -3.34 8.47 -13.94
CA TYR A 445 -1.93 8.14 -13.97
C TYR A 445 -1.31 8.39 -15.33
N ASN A 446 -0.04 8.80 -15.31
CA ASN A 446 0.80 8.90 -16.51
C ASN A 446 1.95 7.92 -16.41
N GLN A 447 2.29 7.28 -17.53
CA GLN A 447 3.48 6.44 -17.64
C GLN A 447 4.54 7.17 -18.44
N VAL A 448 5.67 7.44 -17.82
CA VAL A 448 6.85 8.04 -18.44
C VAL A 448 7.88 6.93 -18.64
N ILE A 449 8.23 6.66 -19.90
CA ILE A 449 9.29 5.71 -20.23
C ILE A 449 10.52 6.54 -20.58
N LEU A 450 11.45 6.65 -19.63
CA LEU A 450 12.75 7.24 -19.89
C LEU A 450 13.62 6.19 -20.59
N ARG A 451 13.60 6.25 -21.92
CA ARG A 451 14.70 5.70 -22.73
C ARG A 451 15.71 6.82 -22.78
N GLU A 452 16.83 6.65 -22.08
CA GLU A 452 17.68 7.80 -21.78
C GLU A 452 18.02 8.59 -23.02
N ASN A 453 17.87 9.90 -22.86
CA ASN A 453 18.75 10.79 -23.53
C ASN A 453 20.14 10.63 -22.92
N VAL A 454 21.15 10.32 -23.73
CA VAL A 454 22.52 10.18 -23.19
C VAL A 454 23.04 11.59 -22.91
N THR A 455 23.22 11.93 -21.63
CA THR A 455 23.74 13.24 -21.22
C THR A 455 25.19 13.12 -20.78
N VAL A 456 26.07 13.92 -21.39
CA VAL A 456 27.49 14.00 -21.06
C VAL A 456 27.82 15.46 -20.71
N THR A 457 28.25 15.70 -19.47
CA THR A 457 28.57 17.04 -18.98
C THR A 457 30.08 17.20 -18.82
N PHE A 458 30.66 18.18 -19.51
CA PHE A 458 32.05 18.60 -19.36
C PHE A 458 32.10 19.75 -18.34
N LEU A 459 32.18 19.38 -17.06
CA LEU A 459 32.03 20.30 -15.92
C LEU A 459 32.98 21.49 -15.97
N ASP A 460 34.23 21.28 -16.39
CA ASP A 460 35.25 22.34 -16.49
C ASP A 460 34.93 23.40 -17.54
N TYR A 461 34.06 23.06 -18.50
CA TYR A 461 33.70 23.91 -19.63
C TYR A 461 32.24 24.41 -19.56
N GLY A 462 31.46 23.94 -18.58
CA GLY A 462 30.03 24.24 -18.49
C GLY A 462 29.23 23.76 -19.72
N VAL A 463 29.72 22.74 -20.43
CA VAL A 463 29.09 22.20 -21.64
C VAL A 463 28.36 20.91 -21.32
N GLU A 464 27.12 20.80 -21.77
CA GLU A 464 26.31 19.60 -21.67
C GLU A 464 25.88 19.12 -23.07
N ILE A 465 26.10 17.84 -23.35
CA ILE A 465 25.70 17.19 -24.60
C ILE A 465 24.61 16.18 -24.29
N VAL A 466 23.44 16.34 -24.91
CA VAL A 466 22.28 15.47 -24.70
C VAL A 466 21.89 14.80 -26.02
N LEU A 467 21.95 13.47 -26.09
CA LEU A 467 21.42 12.69 -27.22
C LEU A 467 19.94 12.39 -26.97
N PHE A 468 19.00 13.04 -27.65
CA PHE A 468 17.57 12.75 -27.49
C PHE A 468 17.06 11.68 -28.46
N HIS A 469 16.42 10.61 -27.98
CA HIS A 469 15.92 9.52 -28.83
C HIS A 469 14.48 9.76 -29.32
N SER A 470 14.32 10.48 -30.43
CA SER A 470 13.07 10.53 -31.21
C SER A 470 13.28 9.95 -32.60
N ASN A 471 12.79 8.73 -32.83
CA ASN A 471 13.05 8.00 -34.08
C ASN A 471 12.41 8.65 -35.32
N LEU A 472 11.27 9.31 -35.13
CA LEU A 472 10.41 9.84 -36.21
C LEU A 472 10.24 11.37 -36.13
N LEU A 473 10.80 12.03 -35.10
CA LEU A 473 10.59 13.43 -34.68
C LEU A 473 9.17 13.74 -34.19
N VAL A 474 8.16 13.20 -34.86
CA VAL A 474 6.74 13.35 -34.52
C VAL A 474 6.23 12.24 -33.59
N ASP A 475 5.08 12.49 -32.96
CA ASP A 475 4.59 11.68 -31.85
C ASP A 475 3.97 10.33 -32.28
N ILE A 476 4.10 9.31 -31.43
CA ILE A 476 3.27 8.10 -31.48
C ILE A 476 2.42 8.04 -30.21
N GLU A 477 1.11 7.95 -30.37
CA GLU A 477 0.18 7.82 -29.26
C GLU A 477 -0.50 6.46 -29.25
N VAL A 478 -0.76 5.91 -28.05
CA VAL A 478 -1.55 4.69 -27.91
C VAL A 478 -3.00 5.08 -27.75
N GLU A 479 -3.79 4.86 -28.81
CA GLU A 479 -5.23 5.07 -28.80
C GLU A 479 -5.97 3.74 -28.68
N LYS A 480 -7.30 3.80 -28.51
CA LYS A 480 -8.16 2.61 -28.42
C LYS A 480 -8.01 1.67 -29.62
N ILE A 481 -7.62 2.21 -30.78
CA ILE A 481 -7.44 1.48 -32.03
C ILE A 481 -6.04 0.85 -32.17
N GLY A 482 -5.05 1.29 -31.38
CA GLY A 482 -3.65 0.87 -31.48
C GLY A 482 -2.68 2.04 -31.39
N ARG A 483 -1.43 1.82 -31.78
CA ARG A 483 -0.40 2.87 -31.85
C ARG A 483 -0.63 3.73 -33.10
N VAL A 484 -0.82 5.03 -32.92
CA VAL A 484 -1.09 5.99 -33.99
C VAL A 484 0.11 6.92 -34.14
N LEU A 485 0.74 6.93 -35.31
CA LEU A 485 1.76 7.91 -35.68
C LEU A 485 1.09 9.23 -36.05
N LYS A 486 1.26 10.26 -35.23
CA LYS A 486 0.63 11.58 -35.43
C LYS A 486 1.58 12.51 -36.16
N LEU A 487 1.40 12.62 -37.48
CA LEU A 487 2.33 13.38 -38.33
C LEU A 487 2.29 14.89 -38.11
N ASP A 488 1.24 15.41 -37.47
CA ASP A 488 1.04 16.85 -37.20
C ASP A 488 1.36 17.24 -35.74
N SER A 489 2.02 16.37 -34.97
CA SER A 489 2.27 16.58 -33.53
C SER A 489 3.72 16.37 -33.14
N ILE A 490 4.27 17.31 -32.36
CA ILE A 490 5.60 17.27 -31.74
C ILE A 490 5.49 17.75 -30.30
N LYS A 491 5.04 16.87 -29.40
CA LYS A 491 4.91 17.18 -27.97
C LYS A 491 6.28 17.26 -27.29
N ASP A 492 7.20 16.39 -27.68
CA ASP A 492 8.58 16.35 -27.17
C ASP A 492 9.35 17.66 -27.42
N GLY A 493 8.88 18.47 -28.37
CA GLY A 493 9.46 19.77 -28.71
C GLY A 493 9.62 20.71 -27.52
N GLN A 494 8.75 20.64 -26.49
CA GLN A 494 8.90 21.50 -25.30
C GLN A 494 10.23 21.28 -24.57
N ILE A 495 10.83 20.10 -24.67
CA ILE A 495 12.10 19.76 -24.04
C ILE A 495 13.26 20.40 -24.80
N TRP A 496 13.17 20.47 -26.13
CA TRP A 496 14.26 20.89 -27.01
C TRP A 496 14.50 22.41 -27.01
N LYS A 497 13.51 23.21 -26.58
CA LYS A 497 13.52 24.68 -26.66
C LYS A 497 14.66 25.36 -25.90
N ASN A 498 15.19 24.69 -24.87
CA ASN A 498 16.14 25.30 -23.94
C ASN A 498 17.60 24.98 -24.29
N PHE A 499 17.86 24.31 -25.42
CA PHE A 499 19.22 23.95 -25.84
C PHE A 499 19.84 25.06 -26.69
N ASP A 500 21.12 25.36 -26.44
CA ASP A 500 21.89 26.34 -27.23
C ASP A 500 22.27 25.81 -28.63
N LEU A 501 22.33 24.48 -28.78
CA LEU A 501 22.63 23.78 -30.02
C LEU A 501 21.72 22.56 -30.18
N LEU A 502 20.98 22.51 -31.29
CA LEU A 502 20.12 21.38 -31.65
C LEU A 502 20.63 20.73 -32.95
N ILE A 503 20.82 19.41 -32.94
CA ILE A 503 21.21 18.63 -34.12
C ILE A 503 20.20 17.50 -34.32
N PHE A 504 19.35 17.63 -35.33
CA PHE A 504 18.29 16.66 -35.63
C PHE A 504 18.69 15.69 -36.73
N ASN A 505 18.13 14.48 -36.70
CA ASN A 505 18.12 13.57 -37.85
C ASN A 505 16.87 12.68 -37.84
N THR A 506 16.44 12.19 -39.01
CA THR A 506 15.50 11.05 -39.13
C THR A 506 15.44 10.58 -40.59
N TRP A 507 15.08 9.31 -40.81
CA TRP A 507 14.73 8.71 -42.11
C TRP A 507 14.54 7.19 -41.97
N LEU A 508 15.56 6.51 -41.42
CA LEU A 508 15.66 5.04 -41.43
C LEU A 508 14.48 4.32 -40.78
N TRP A 509 13.82 4.95 -39.80
CA TRP A 509 12.69 4.34 -39.09
C TRP A 509 11.37 4.48 -39.85
N TYR A 510 11.23 5.46 -40.75
CA TYR A 510 10.08 5.59 -41.64
C TYR A 510 9.99 4.42 -42.63
N THR A 511 11.12 3.83 -43.04
CA THR A 511 11.15 2.76 -44.04
C THR A 511 10.84 1.37 -43.47
N ARG A 512 10.69 1.23 -42.15
CA ARG A 512 10.44 -0.08 -41.51
C ARG A 512 9.04 -0.62 -41.82
N ARG A 513 8.96 -1.95 -41.98
CA ARG A 513 7.73 -2.73 -42.17
C ARG A 513 7.53 -3.71 -41.00
N PRO A 514 6.32 -4.26 -40.79
CA PRO A 514 6.09 -5.27 -39.75
C PRO A 514 7.05 -6.46 -39.89
N PRO A 515 7.59 -7.01 -38.78
CA PRO A 515 7.26 -6.70 -37.38
C PRO A 515 8.02 -5.49 -36.79
N GLY A 516 8.90 -4.84 -37.55
CA GLY A 516 9.75 -3.73 -37.08
C GLY A 516 9.11 -2.35 -37.06
N GLN A 517 7.85 -2.23 -37.50
CA GLN A 517 7.10 -0.98 -37.58
C GLN A 517 6.63 -0.50 -36.20
N GLN A 518 6.79 0.79 -35.92
CA GLN A 518 6.51 1.36 -34.60
C GLN A 518 5.06 1.79 -34.37
N TRP A 519 4.26 1.90 -35.43
CA TRP A 519 2.86 2.31 -35.40
C TRP A 519 1.97 1.26 -36.06
N ASP A 520 0.69 1.27 -35.69
CA ASP A 520 -0.37 0.44 -36.25
C ASP A 520 -1.25 1.24 -37.22
N TYR A 521 -1.37 2.55 -37.00
CA TYR A 521 -2.11 3.52 -37.82
C TYR A 521 -1.32 4.82 -37.98
N VAL A 522 -1.67 5.63 -38.97
CA VAL A 522 -1.10 6.97 -39.22
C VAL A 522 -2.21 8.00 -39.16
N GLU A 523 -2.03 9.07 -38.39
CA GLU A 523 -2.92 10.22 -38.38
C GLU A 523 -2.26 11.39 -39.11
N PHE A 524 -2.97 11.96 -40.08
CA PHE A 524 -2.54 13.14 -40.83
C PHE A 524 -3.74 14.00 -41.22
N ASN A 525 -3.68 15.31 -40.94
CA ASN A 525 -4.76 16.27 -41.11
C ASN A 525 -6.09 15.81 -40.47
N GLY A 526 -6.00 15.23 -39.27
CA GLY A 526 -7.16 14.71 -38.52
C GLY A 526 -7.81 13.47 -39.11
N LYS A 527 -7.19 12.82 -40.11
CA LYS A 527 -7.66 11.55 -40.69
C LYS A 527 -6.76 10.40 -40.26
N ILE A 528 -7.37 9.30 -39.83
CA ILE A 528 -6.67 8.07 -39.45
C ILE A 528 -6.65 7.10 -40.63
N LEU A 529 -5.45 6.72 -41.04
CA LEU A 529 -5.15 5.79 -42.12
C LEU A 529 -4.54 4.51 -41.53
N LYS A 530 -4.87 3.36 -42.13
CA LYS A 530 -4.26 2.08 -41.73
C LYS A 530 -2.79 1.99 -42.11
N ASP A 531 -2.40 2.61 -43.22
CA ASP A 531 -1.01 2.78 -43.63
C ASP A 531 -0.89 4.03 -44.51
N MET A 532 0.33 4.52 -44.70
CA MET A 532 0.66 5.67 -45.55
C MET A 532 1.96 5.39 -46.30
N ASP A 533 2.11 5.96 -47.50
CA ASP A 533 3.38 5.90 -48.21
C ASP A 533 4.51 6.48 -47.34
N ARG A 534 5.69 5.83 -47.35
CA ARG A 534 6.78 6.18 -46.42
C ARG A 534 7.42 7.52 -46.75
N VAL A 535 7.48 7.85 -48.03
CA VAL A 535 8.02 9.13 -48.51
C VAL A 535 7.05 10.25 -48.15
N GLU A 536 5.75 10.03 -48.32
CA GLU A 536 4.72 11.00 -47.93
C GLU A 536 4.67 11.21 -46.41
N ALA A 537 4.72 10.13 -45.61
CA ALA A 537 4.73 10.22 -44.15
C ALA A 537 5.98 10.95 -43.63
N PHE A 538 7.15 10.66 -44.20
CA PHE A 538 8.40 11.36 -43.87
C PHE A 538 8.31 12.84 -44.23
N ARG A 539 7.79 13.19 -45.41
CA ARG A 539 7.61 14.58 -45.83
C ARG A 539 6.67 15.34 -44.89
N ALA A 540 5.54 14.75 -44.52
CA ALA A 540 4.58 15.33 -43.60
C ALA A 540 5.20 15.57 -42.21
N GLY A 541 5.86 14.56 -41.63
CA GLY A 541 6.51 14.70 -40.32
C GLY A 541 7.66 15.73 -40.34
N LEU A 542 8.44 15.77 -41.42
CA LEU A 542 9.52 16.75 -41.59
C LEU A 542 8.98 18.17 -41.72
N LYS A 543 7.86 18.36 -42.42
CA LYS A 543 7.17 19.65 -42.51
C LYS A 543 6.67 20.13 -41.14
N THR A 544 6.11 19.23 -40.33
CA THR A 544 5.70 19.54 -38.95
C THR A 544 6.89 19.95 -38.10
N TRP A 545 8.03 19.25 -38.22
CA TRP A 545 9.27 19.63 -37.55
C TRP A 545 9.79 21.00 -38.01
N ALA A 546 9.80 21.27 -39.31
CA ALA A 546 10.25 22.55 -39.84
C ALA A 546 9.39 23.72 -39.31
N ASN A 547 8.06 23.55 -39.33
CA ASN A 547 7.13 24.52 -38.76
C ASN A 547 7.41 24.75 -37.27
N TRP A 548 7.61 23.67 -36.50
CA TRP A 548 7.94 23.76 -35.08
C TRP A 548 9.24 24.54 -34.85
N VAL A 549 10.28 24.32 -35.65
CA VAL A 549 11.53 25.10 -35.55
C VAL A 549 11.27 26.59 -35.80
N GLU A 550 10.42 26.95 -36.76
CA GLU A 550 10.11 28.36 -37.05
C GLU A 550 9.26 29.05 -35.98
N THR A 551 8.36 28.31 -35.34
CA THR A 551 7.38 28.88 -34.39
C THR A 551 7.86 28.83 -32.94
N ASP A 552 8.62 27.81 -32.57
CA ASP A 552 8.86 27.47 -31.16
C ASP A 552 10.32 27.60 -30.72
N VAL A 553 11.29 27.69 -31.63
CA VAL A 553 12.72 27.81 -31.30
C VAL A 553 13.16 29.28 -31.36
N ASP A 554 13.77 29.76 -30.27
CA ASP A 554 14.42 31.08 -30.22
C ASP A 554 15.78 31.01 -30.93
N THR A 555 15.80 31.25 -32.24
CA THR A 555 17.02 31.18 -33.07
C THR A 555 18.02 32.30 -32.80
N THR A 556 17.69 33.26 -31.91
CA THR A 556 18.68 34.22 -31.43
C THR A 556 19.62 33.62 -30.37
N LYS A 557 19.18 32.54 -29.72
CA LYS A 557 19.92 31.80 -28.70
C LYS A 557 20.35 30.41 -29.15
N THR A 558 19.49 29.74 -29.92
CA THR A 558 19.70 28.35 -30.34
C THR A 558 20.20 28.27 -31.78
N LYS A 559 21.32 27.58 -31.99
CA LYS A 559 21.75 27.15 -33.33
C LYS A 559 21.11 25.81 -33.69
N VAL A 560 20.53 25.71 -34.88
CA VAL A 560 19.86 24.49 -35.34
C VAL A 560 20.59 23.89 -36.53
N PHE A 561 20.83 22.58 -36.46
CA PHE A 561 21.37 21.77 -37.53
C PHE A 561 20.44 20.61 -37.84
N PHE A 562 20.39 20.22 -39.11
CA PHE A 562 19.80 18.96 -39.53
C PHE A 562 20.88 18.11 -40.19
N GLN A 563 21.06 16.89 -39.72
CA GLN A 563 22.00 15.94 -40.28
C GLN A 563 21.38 15.24 -41.50
N GLY A 564 22.10 15.24 -42.61
CA GLY A 564 21.71 14.49 -43.81
C GLY A 564 21.53 12.99 -43.56
N ALA A 565 20.80 12.33 -44.45
CA ALA A 565 20.49 10.91 -44.34
C ALA A 565 21.77 10.06 -44.32
N SER A 566 21.89 9.20 -43.30
CA SER A 566 22.96 8.20 -43.24
C SER A 566 22.65 7.05 -44.21
N PRO A 567 23.57 6.70 -45.13
CA PRO A 567 23.34 5.64 -46.12
C PRO A 567 23.54 4.25 -45.52
N ALA A 568 22.87 3.26 -46.11
CA ALA A 568 23.12 1.85 -45.87
C ALA A 568 23.84 1.23 -47.07
N HIS A 569 24.60 0.15 -46.86
CA HIS A 569 25.34 -0.57 -47.89
C HIS A 569 24.95 -2.06 -47.90
N TYR A 570 23.72 -2.32 -48.38
CA TYR A 570 23.17 -3.68 -48.37
C TYR A 570 23.51 -4.49 -49.62
N HIS A 571 23.76 -3.84 -50.76
CA HIS A 571 23.96 -4.54 -52.03
C HIS A 571 25.13 -3.95 -52.82
N GLY A 572 26.10 -4.78 -53.19
CA GLY A 572 27.32 -4.33 -53.87
C GLY A 572 27.11 -3.73 -55.25
N SER A 573 26.01 -4.08 -55.91
CA SER A 573 25.55 -3.39 -57.11
C SER A 573 25.40 -1.89 -56.91
N GLU A 574 25.11 -1.43 -55.69
CA GLU A 574 24.92 -0.01 -55.40
C GLU A 574 26.22 0.80 -55.55
N TRP A 575 27.36 0.16 -55.32
CA TRP A 575 28.71 0.74 -55.43
C TRP A 575 29.57 0.16 -56.54
N GLY A 576 28.96 -0.51 -57.52
CA GLY A 576 29.65 -0.99 -58.73
C GLY A 576 30.31 -2.37 -58.62
N GLU A 577 29.97 -3.15 -57.59
CA GLU A 577 30.49 -4.51 -57.35
C GLU A 577 29.31 -5.51 -57.26
N PRO A 578 28.67 -5.88 -58.38
CA PRO A 578 27.41 -6.64 -58.37
C PRO A 578 27.52 -8.05 -57.78
N THR A 579 28.72 -8.59 -57.62
CA THR A 579 28.98 -9.90 -57.00
C THR A 579 29.05 -9.84 -55.47
N VAL A 580 29.06 -8.63 -54.88
CA VAL A 580 29.12 -8.41 -53.44
C VAL A 580 27.70 -8.29 -52.87
N ASN A 581 27.39 -9.11 -51.86
CA ASN A 581 26.03 -9.22 -51.32
C ASN A 581 25.74 -8.33 -50.10
N ASN A 582 26.74 -7.64 -49.54
CA ASN A 582 26.64 -6.72 -48.40
C ASN A 582 28.01 -6.07 -48.11
N CYS A 583 28.08 -5.16 -47.13
CA CYS A 583 29.31 -4.47 -46.73
C CYS A 583 30.25 -5.25 -45.79
N LEU A 584 30.04 -6.54 -45.55
CA LEU A 584 30.70 -7.26 -44.44
C LEU A 584 32.22 -7.40 -44.57
N ASN A 585 32.71 -7.54 -45.80
CA ASN A 585 34.13 -7.75 -46.09
C ASN A 585 34.78 -6.51 -46.73
N GLU A 586 34.09 -5.38 -46.70
CA GLU A 586 34.56 -4.14 -47.30
C GLU A 586 35.53 -3.44 -46.36
N THR A 587 36.77 -3.27 -46.78
CA THR A 587 37.85 -2.71 -45.95
C THR A 587 38.38 -1.38 -46.47
N THR A 588 37.90 -0.93 -47.63
CA THR A 588 38.30 0.35 -48.23
C THR A 588 37.09 1.13 -48.76
N PRO A 589 37.16 2.47 -48.77
CA PRO A 589 36.12 3.31 -49.38
C PRO A 589 35.94 3.03 -50.87
N VAL A 590 34.79 3.43 -51.42
CA VAL A 590 34.57 3.53 -52.86
C VAL A 590 35.57 4.54 -53.44
N LYS A 591 36.28 4.16 -54.51
CA LYS A 591 37.25 5.03 -55.17
C LYS A 591 36.54 6.14 -55.96
N GLY A 592 37.04 7.37 -55.82
CA GLY A 592 36.56 8.53 -56.55
C GLY A 592 35.60 9.42 -55.76
N SER A 593 34.96 10.37 -56.45
CA SER A 593 34.09 11.41 -55.86
C SER A 593 32.61 11.25 -56.21
N THR A 594 32.23 10.13 -56.82
CA THR A 594 30.86 9.84 -57.26
C THR A 594 30.42 8.47 -56.77
N TYR A 595 29.14 8.34 -56.44
CA TYR A 595 28.54 7.08 -56.01
C TYR A 595 27.64 6.54 -57.13
N PRO A 596 27.86 5.31 -57.65
CA PRO A 596 27.21 4.83 -58.87
C PRO A 596 25.68 4.87 -58.86
N SER A 597 25.04 4.59 -57.73
CA SER A 597 23.56 4.55 -57.63
C SER A 597 22.89 5.89 -57.34
N GLY A 598 23.66 6.99 -57.33
CA GLY A 598 23.15 8.31 -57.01
C GLY A 598 22.78 8.50 -55.54
N LEU A 599 22.08 9.61 -55.26
CA LEU A 599 21.72 10.00 -53.89
C LEU A 599 20.43 9.29 -53.42
N PRO A 600 20.32 8.95 -52.13
CA PRO A 600 19.10 8.41 -51.57
C PRO A 600 17.94 9.42 -51.64
N ILE A 601 16.72 8.91 -51.85
CA ILE A 601 15.45 9.66 -51.87
C ILE A 601 15.33 10.76 -50.78
N PRO A 602 15.63 10.51 -49.48
CA PRO A 602 15.44 11.52 -48.44
C PRO A 602 16.26 12.79 -48.62
N VAL A 603 17.38 12.73 -49.35
CA VAL A 603 18.29 13.88 -49.51
C VAL A 603 17.57 15.04 -50.19
N ASN A 604 16.84 14.75 -51.27
CA ASN A 604 16.11 15.77 -52.01
C ASN A 604 14.94 16.32 -51.20
N ILE A 605 14.28 15.47 -50.40
CA ILE A 605 13.16 15.88 -49.55
C ILE A 605 13.65 16.84 -48.46
N VAL A 606 14.73 16.50 -47.75
CA VAL A 606 15.32 17.37 -46.73
C VAL A 606 15.74 18.71 -47.34
N LYS A 607 16.43 18.70 -48.49
CA LYS A 607 16.84 19.94 -49.18
C LYS A 607 15.63 20.79 -49.59
N GLN A 608 14.57 20.18 -50.11
CA GLN A 608 13.34 20.88 -50.49
C GLN A 608 12.64 21.48 -49.27
N GLU A 609 12.44 20.72 -48.19
CA GLU A 609 11.76 21.23 -47.01
C GLU A 609 12.55 22.37 -46.34
N LEU A 610 13.89 22.29 -46.28
CA LEU A 610 14.72 23.38 -45.78
C LEU A 610 14.70 24.63 -46.68
N GLN A 611 14.60 24.46 -48.00
CA GLN A 611 14.43 25.58 -48.95
C GLN A 611 13.06 26.24 -48.82
N ASN A 612 12.02 25.46 -48.48
CA ASN A 612 10.65 25.94 -48.33
C ASN A 612 10.40 26.66 -47.00
N MET A 613 11.35 26.61 -46.05
CA MET A 613 11.24 27.37 -44.80
C MET A 613 11.22 28.88 -45.10
N SER A 614 10.35 29.60 -44.39
CA SER A 614 10.23 31.06 -44.45
C SER A 614 11.50 31.78 -44.02
N LYS A 615 12.31 31.15 -43.16
CA LYS A 615 13.62 31.64 -42.73
C LYS A 615 14.69 30.56 -42.87
N GLN A 616 15.86 30.95 -43.34
CA GLN A 616 17.03 30.07 -43.43
C GLN A 616 17.75 29.97 -42.06
N ILE A 617 17.09 29.33 -41.09
CA ILE A 617 17.55 29.22 -39.68
C ILE A 617 18.19 27.87 -39.33
N VAL A 618 18.13 26.90 -40.25
CA VAL A 618 18.70 25.56 -40.06
C VAL A 618 19.91 25.37 -40.96
N ASN A 619 21.01 24.88 -40.39
CA ASN A 619 22.20 24.50 -41.14
C ASN A 619 22.16 23.00 -41.49
N LEU A 620 22.25 22.66 -42.78
CA LEU A 620 22.31 21.27 -43.22
C LEU A 620 23.75 20.74 -43.09
N LEU A 621 23.93 19.69 -42.28
CA LEU A 621 25.14 18.86 -42.31
C LEU A 621 24.99 17.84 -43.43
N ASP A 622 25.38 18.21 -44.66
CA ASP A 622 25.25 17.36 -45.85
C ASP A 622 26.31 16.23 -45.87
N ILE A 623 26.07 15.23 -45.01
CA ILE A 623 26.97 14.08 -44.83
C ILE A 623 26.71 12.93 -45.80
N THR A 624 25.61 12.95 -46.55
CA THR A 624 25.14 11.72 -47.22
C THR A 624 26.11 11.23 -48.29
N LYS A 625 26.57 12.11 -49.17
CA LYS A 625 27.48 11.72 -50.29
C LYS A 625 28.83 11.24 -49.78
N LEU A 626 29.42 11.93 -48.80
CA LEU A 626 30.71 11.51 -48.23
C LEU A 626 30.58 10.18 -47.48
N SER A 627 29.44 9.94 -46.82
CA SER A 627 29.19 8.67 -46.11
C SER A 627 28.88 7.52 -47.06
N GLN A 628 28.29 7.77 -48.24
CA GLN A 628 28.07 6.73 -49.26
C GLN A 628 29.40 6.18 -49.79
N LEU A 629 30.43 7.02 -49.89
CA LEU A 629 31.75 6.54 -50.29
C LEU A 629 32.39 5.61 -49.24
N ARG A 630 31.86 5.56 -48.01
CA ARG A 630 32.40 4.74 -46.91
C ARG A 630 31.70 3.38 -46.81
N LYS A 631 31.82 2.55 -47.85
CA LYS A 631 31.35 1.15 -47.80
C LYS A 631 32.04 0.33 -46.69
N ASP A 632 33.24 0.73 -46.33
CA ASP A 632 34.08 0.22 -45.24
C ASP A 632 33.71 0.74 -43.84
N GLY A 633 32.86 1.76 -43.74
CA GLY A 633 32.56 2.45 -42.49
C GLY A 633 31.48 1.79 -41.62
N HIS A 634 31.03 0.59 -41.97
CA HIS A 634 29.94 -0.11 -41.27
C HIS A 634 30.47 -1.11 -40.22
N PRO A 635 29.74 -1.33 -39.11
CA PRO A 635 30.14 -2.30 -38.09
C PRO A 635 30.08 -3.75 -38.61
N ILE A 636 31.12 -4.55 -38.32
CA ILE A 636 31.29 -5.94 -38.79
C ILE A 636 30.73 -6.97 -37.76
N PRO A 637 30.14 -8.12 -38.15
CA PRO A 637 29.37 -9.05 -37.30
C PRO A 637 30.17 -9.87 -36.28
N GLU A 638 31.50 -9.70 -36.20
CA GLU A 638 32.23 -10.22 -35.03
C GLU A 638 31.75 -9.56 -33.73
N MET A 639 30.99 -8.45 -33.84
CA MET A 639 30.15 -7.92 -32.78
C MET A 639 28.75 -8.54 -32.79
N ASN A 640 28.63 -9.71 -32.17
CA ASN A 640 27.35 -10.34 -31.85
C ASN A 640 26.64 -9.61 -30.68
N TYR A 641 26.44 -8.30 -30.82
CA TYR A 641 25.73 -7.46 -29.86
C TYR A 641 24.33 -7.14 -30.38
N LYS A 642 23.33 -7.86 -29.88
CA LYS A 642 22.03 -7.23 -29.66
C LYS A 642 22.25 -6.18 -28.57
N ILE A 643 22.51 -4.93 -28.96
CA ILE A 643 22.31 -3.79 -28.07
C ILE A 643 20.80 -3.73 -27.81
N LYS A 644 20.36 -4.42 -26.76
CA LYS A 644 19.11 -4.07 -26.10
C LYS A 644 19.40 -2.69 -25.51
N LEU A 645 18.84 -1.63 -26.10
CA LEU A 645 18.63 -0.38 -25.38
C LEU A 645 17.92 -0.75 -24.08
N THR A 646 18.65 -0.81 -22.98
CA THR A 646 18.08 -0.96 -21.65
C THR A 646 17.37 0.35 -21.38
N ASN A 647 16.03 0.38 -21.52
CA ASN A 647 15.21 1.45 -20.98
C ASN A 647 15.63 1.59 -19.50
N GLN A 648 16.36 2.66 -19.15
CA GLN A 648 16.98 2.71 -17.83
C GLN A 648 15.94 2.99 -16.74
N SER A 649 14.81 3.63 -17.06
CA SER A 649 13.69 3.63 -16.12
C SER A 649 12.29 3.72 -16.74
N ILE A 650 11.32 3.16 -16.01
CA ILE A 650 9.88 3.27 -16.28
C ILE A 650 9.25 3.88 -15.03
N THR A 651 8.59 5.03 -15.14
CA THR A 651 7.93 5.70 -14.02
C THR A 651 6.44 5.78 -14.27
N VAL A 652 5.63 5.35 -13.30
CA VAL A 652 4.19 5.61 -13.26
C VAL A 652 3.91 6.63 -12.17
N ILE A 653 3.18 7.69 -12.55
CA ILE A 653 2.84 8.81 -11.68
C ILE A 653 1.35 8.74 -11.39
N PHE A 654 0.97 8.53 -10.13
CA PHE A 654 -0.43 8.66 -9.69
C PHE A 654 -0.71 10.14 -9.40
N GLU A 655 -1.29 10.85 -10.35
CA GLU A 655 -1.37 12.33 -10.35
C GLU A 655 -2.09 12.88 -9.13
N ASP A 656 -3.24 12.28 -8.77
CA ASP A 656 -4.09 12.71 -7.65
C ASP A 656 -3.35 12.62 -6.30
N TYR A 657 -2.31 11.79 -6.23
CA TYR A 657 -1.51 11.54 -5.05
C TYR A 657 -0.09 12.10 -5.15
N LYS A 658 0.34 12.53 -6.36
CA LYS A 658 1.71 12.92 -6.66
C LYS A 658 2.74 11.86 -6.23
N VAL A 659 2.36 10.58 -6.30
CA VAL A 659 3.24 9.44 -5.97
C VAL A 659 3.89 8.96 -7.26
N LEU A 660 5.22 8.81 -7.24
CA LEU A 660 5.97 8.29 -8.37
C LEU A 660 6.48 6.89 -8.02
N VAL A 661 6.14 5.91 -8.85
CA VAL A 661 6.66 4.55 -8.75
C VAL A 661 7.54 4.28 -9.96
N THR A 662 8.83 4.11 -9.72
CA THR A 662 9.85 3.96 -10.76
C THR A 662 10.46 2.56 -10.74
N LEU A 663 10.61 1.94 -11.89
CA LEU A 663 11.51 0.81 -12.11
C LEU A 663 12.81 1.34 -12.72
N PHE A 664 13.95 0.96 -12.17
CA PHE A 664 15.28 1.25 -12.69
C PHE A 664 16.03 -0.06 -12.96
N ASN A 665 16.46 -0.30 -14.20
CA ASN A 665 17.11 -1.56 -14.56
C ASN A 665 18.59 -1.54 -14.20
N SER A 666 18.98 -2.33 -13.19
CA SER A 666 20.38 -2.50 -12.75
C SER A 666 20.65 -3.96 -12.42
N LEU A 667 21.02 -4.73 -13.43
CA LEU A 667 21.10 -6.20 -13.36
C LEU A 667 22.04 -6.71 -12.26
N PHE A 668 23.11 -5.97 -11.96
CA PHE A 668 24.18 -6.38 -11.03
C PHE A 668 24.34 -5.44 -9.83
N LEU A 669 23.60 -4.31 -9.79
CA LEU A 669 23.81 -3.18 -8.86
C LEU A 669 25.17 -2.49 -8.96
N VAL A 670 26.12 -3.07 -9.69
CA VAL A 670 27.42 -2.51 -10.05
C VAL A 670 27.53 -2.38 -11.56
N ASP A 671 28.49 -1.58 -12.02
CA ASP A 671 28.52 -1.14 -13.41
C ASP A 671 29.05 -2.21 -14.37
N VAL A 672 28.46 -2.24 -15.58
CA VAL A 672 29.03 -2.92 -16.75
C VAL A 672 29.35 -1.86 -17.77
N GLU A 673 30.63 -1.68 -18.07
CA GLU A 673 31.10 -0.60 -18.94
C GLU A 673 31.75 -1.18 -20.18
N VAL A 674 31.64 -0.47 -21.31
CA VAL A 674 32.41 -0.82 -22.51
C VAL A 674 33.73 -0.06 -22.44
N GLU A 675 34.80 -0.78 -22.17
CA GLU A 675 36.15 -0.23 -22.11
C GLU A 675 36.80 -0.24 -23.50
N PRO A 676 37.37 0.89 -23.96
CA PRO A 676 38.08 0.96 -25.24
C PRO A 676 39.16 -0.12 -25.33
N ASN A 677 39.20 -0.85 -26.45
CA ASN A 677 40.17 -1.92 -26.75
C ASN A 677 40.12 -3.16 -25.83
N ILE A 678 39.17 -3.24 -24.88
CA ILE A 678 38.99 -4.40 -23.99
C ILE A 678 37.64 -5.08 -24.25
N GLY A 679 36.55 -4.32 -24.36
CA GLY A 679 35.19 -4.83 -24.46
C GLY A 679 34.36 -4.55 -23.20
N ARG A 680 33.32 -5.33 -22.95
CA ARG A 680 32.41 -5.12 -21.80
C ARG A 680 33.07 -5.61 -20.51
N VAL A 681 33.18 -4.76 -19.51
CA VAL A 681 33.83 -5.04 -18.23
C VAL A 681 32.81 -4.89 -17.11
N LEU A 682 32.57 -5.97 -16.36
CA LEU A 682 31.81 -5.91 -15.11
C LEU A 682 32.73 -5.38 -14.00
N LYS A 683 32.47 -4.15 -13.54
CA LYS A 683 33.27 -3.47 -12.53
C LYS A 683 32.69 -3.68 -11.14
N LEU A 684 33.23 -4.63 -10.39
CA LEU A 684 32.68 -5.03 -9.08
C LEU A 684 32.77 -3.97 -7.99
N ASN A 685 33.54 -2.90 -8.20
CA ASN A 685 33.78 -1.82 -7.24
C ASN A 685 33.21 -0.47 -7.70
N SER A 686 32.35 -0.43 -8.73
CA SER A 686 31.81 0.81 -9.30
C SER A 686 30.28 0.84 -9.24
N ILE A 687 29.74 2.01 -8.87
CA ILE A 687 28.29 2.30 -8.84
C ILE A 687 28.08 3.75 -9.30
N LYS A 688 27.98 3.98 -10.62
CA LYS A 688 27.73 5.30 -11.22
C LYS A 688 26.28 5.75 -11.09
N ASN A 689 25.35 4.80 -11.15
CA ASN A 689 23.90 5.07 -11.09
C ASN A 689 23.40 5.52 -9.70
N GLY A 690 24.26 5.52 -8.68
CA GLY A 690 23.89 5.84 -7.30
C GLY A 690 23.27 7.23 -7.14
N GLU A 691 23.72 8.22 -7.91
CA GLU A 691 23.17 9.59 -7.87
C GLU A 691 21.68 9.65 -8.24
N ILE A 692 21.23 8.79 -9.14
CA ILE A 692 19.82 8.68 -9.54
C ILE A 692 19.01 8.06 -8.41
N TRP A 693 19.53 6.99 -7.78
CA TRP A 693 18.84 6.27 -6.72
C TRP A 693 18.63 7.15 -5.47
N LYS A 694 19.57 8.04 -5.15
CA LYS A 694 19.44 8.98 -4.01
C LYS A 694 18.24 9.92 -4.11
N GLN A 695 17.62 10.05 -5.27
CA GLN A 695 16.44 10.90 -5.45
C GLN A 695 15.13 10.25 -4.94
N ALA A 696 15.15 8.98 -4.52
CA ALA A 696 13.98 8.27 -4.04
C ALA A 696 13.83 8.31 -2.51
N ASP A 697 12.59 8.36 -2.03
CA ASP A 697 12.24 8.25 -0.61
C ASP A 697 12.20 6.78 -0.15
N VAL A 698 11.93 5.86 -1.08
CA VAL A 698 11.97 4.41 -0.82
C VAL A 698 12.71 3.70 -1.95
N LEU A 699 13.72 2.92 -1.59
CA LEU A 699 14.53 2.12 -2.50
C LEU A 699 14.30 0.64 -2.25
N ILE A 700 13.97 -0.13 -3.29
CA ILE A 700 13.79 -1.58 -3.23
C ILE A 700 14.73 -2.22 -4.24
N PHE A 701 15.79 -2.85 -3.76
CA PHE A 701 16.82 -3.46 -4.60
C PHE A 701 16.62 -4.97 -4.76
N ASN A 702 16.97 -5.53 -5.92
CA ASN A 702 17.18 -6.96 -6.09
C ASN A 702 18.33 -7.23 -7.07
N THR A 703 19.02 -8.35 -6.93
CA THR A 703 19.93 -8.85 -7.98
C THR A 703 20.32 -10.30 -7.70
N TRP A 704 20.22 -11.17 -8.70
CA TRP A 704 20.84 -12.50 -8.69
C TRP A 704 20.78 -13.19 -10.06
N LEU A 705 19.63 -13.09 -10.74
CA LEU A 705 19.29 -13.90 -11.90
C LEU A 705 20.33 -13.83 -13.03
N TRP A 706 20.98 -12.69 -13.20
CA TRP A 706 21.94 -12.47 -14.27
C TRP A 706 23.38 -12.85 -13.90
N TRP A 707 23.70 -13.02 -12.62
CA TRP A 707 25.05 -13.38 -12.15
C TRP A 707 25.45 -14.78 -12.58
N THR A 708 24.50 -15.69 -12.78
CA THR A 708 24.77 -17.08 -13.15
C THR A 708 24.89 -17.32 -14.66
N ARG A 709 24.71 -16.28 -15.51
CA ARG A 709 24.74 -16.43 -16.96
C ARG A 709 26.15 -16.69 -17.49
N GLY A 710 26.29 -17.77 -18.27
CA GLY A 710 27.49 -18.10 -19.04
C GLY A 710 27.39 -17.68 -20.52
N LYS A 711 28.48 -17.86 -21.26
CA LYS A 711 28.52 -17.63 -22.72
C LYS A 711 27.51 -18.54 -23.43
N PRO A 712 26.80 -18.05 -24.47
CA PRO A 712 26.92 -16.72 -25.11
C PRO A 712 26.05 -15.61 -24.47
N LYS A 713 25.28 -15.91 -23.41
CA LYS A 713 24.31 -14.97 -22.80
C LYS A 713 24.93 -14.03 -21.74
N GLN A 714 26.24 -14.11 -21.54
CA GLN A 714 26.99 -13.31 -20.57
C GLN A 714 27.04 -11.83 -21.02
N PRO A 715 26.62 -10.88 -20.16
CA PRO A 715 26.58 -9.47 -20.52
C PRO A 715 27.92 -8.73 -20.36
N TRP A 716 28.96 -9.41 -19.89
CA TRP A 716 30.34 -8.89 -19.82
C TRP A 716 31.32 -9.83 -20.54
N ASP A 717 32.46 -9.29 -20.97
CA ASP A 717 33.57 -10.02 -21.57
C ASP A 717 34.70 -10.26 -20.56
N TYR A 718 34.89 -9.29 -19.66
CA TYR A 718 35.87 -9.32 -18.56
C TYR A 718 35.23 -8.86 -17.24
N ILE A 719 35.91 -9.14 -16.13
CA ILE A 719 35.53 -8.68 -14.79
C ILE A 719 36.72 -7.91 -14.21
N GLU A 720 36.47 -6.71 -13.70
CA GLU A 720 37.45 -5.93 -12.95
C GLU A 720 37.29 -6.20 -11.45
N ASN A 721 38.38 -6.66 -10.82
CA ASN A 721 38.40 -6.99 -9.41
C ASN A 721 39.65 -6.39 -8.74
N GLY A 722 39.48 -5.30 -7.99
CA GLY A 722 40.59 -4.64 -7.27
C GLY A 722 41.64 -4.07 -8.22
N GLY A 723 41.21 -3.42 -9.31
CA GLY A 723 42.10 -2.83 -10.32
C GLY A 723 42.75 -3.84 -11.27
N LYS A 724 42.43 -5.14 -11.16
CA LYS A 724 42.91 -6.17 -12.08
C LYS A 724 41.77 -6.64 -12.99
N LEU A 725 42.03 -6.68 -14.29
CA LEU A 725 41.14 -7.23 -15.28
C LEU A 725 41.35 -8.75 -15.39
N VAL A 726 40.28 -9.52 -15.21
CA VAL A 726 40.29 -10.98 -15.42
C VAL A 726 39.25 -11.37 -16.45
N LYS A 727 39.55 -12.38 -17.26
CA LYS A 727 38.62 -12.87 -18.29
C LYS A 727 37.37 -13.47 -17.67
N ASP A 728 37.52 -14.11 -16.52
CA ASP A 728 36.39 -14.64 -15.77
C ASP A 728 36.72 -14.87 -14.29
N MET A 729 35.69 -15.05 -13.45
CA MET A 729 35.85 -15.48 -12.06
C MET A 729 34.61 -16.24 -11.55
N ASN A 730 34.76 -16.91 -10.40
CA ASN A 730 33.66 -17.60 -9.73
C ASN A 730 32.48 -16.64 -9.46
N ARG A 731 31.26 -17.05 -9.87
CA ARG A 731 30.04 -16.22 -9.80
C ARG A 731 29.64 -15.83 -8.39
N ILE A 732 29.79 -16.74 -7.45
CA ILE A 732 29.50 -16.50 -6.04
C ILE A 732 30.48 -15.47 -5.46
N ALA A 733 31.77 -15.59 -5.81
CA ALA A 733 32.77 -14.62 -5.41
C ALA A 733 32.54 -13.23 -6.04
N ALA A 734 32.14 -13.17 -7.31
CA ALA A 734 31.80 -11.92 -8.00
C ALA A 734 30.57 -11.27 -7.36
N PHE A 735 29.49 -12.03 -7.17
CA PHE A 735 28.25 -11.61 -6.52
C PHE A 735 28.52 -11.04 -5.13
N LYS A 736 29.26 -11.78 -4.29
CA LYS A 736 29.63 -11.34 -2.95
C LYS A 736 30.39 -10.02 -2.95
N ARG A 737 31.30 -9.81 -3.92
CA ARG A 737 32.07 -8.57 -4.04
C ARG A 737 31.19 -7.40 -4.49
N GLY A 738 30.43 -7.57 -5.57
CA GLY A 738 29.52 -6.53 -6.06
C GLY A 738 28.45 -6.14 -5.05
N LEU A 739 27.83 -7.14 -4.39
CA LEU A 739 26.86 -6.89 -3.33
C LEU A 739 27.48 -6.16 -2.14
N ASN A 740 28.72 -6.49 -1.76
CA ASN A 740 29.42 -5.77 -0.69
C ASN A 740 29.77 -4.32 -1.08
N THR A 741 30.08 -4.05 -2.35
CA THR A 741 30.23 -2.69 -2.87
C THR A 741 28.92 -1.92 -2.75
N TRP A 742 27.79 -2.53 -3.14
CA TRP A 742 26.46 -1.93 -2.98
C TRP A 742 26.09 -1.68 -1.51
N VAL A 743 26.33 -2.63 -0.60
CA VAL A 743 26.09 -2.43 0.85
C VAL A 743 26.87 -1.22 1.36
N LYS A 744 28.17 -1.12 1.03
CA LYS A 744 28.99 0.04 1.41
C LYS A 744 28.46 1.34 0.82
N TRP A 745 28.02 1.32 -0.44
CA TRP A 745 27.43 2.50 -1.06
C TRP A 745 26.17 2.94 -0.31
N VAL A 746 25.25 2.03 0.02
CA VAL A 746 24.06 2.36 0.81
C VAL A 746 24.43 2.94 2.17
N GLU A 747 25.31 2.26 2.91
CA GLU A 747 25.72 2.66 4.27
C GLU A 747 26.45 4.02 4.29
N THR A 748 27.06 4.46 3.18
CA THR A 748 27.86 5.70 3.13
C THR A 748 27.21 6.85 2.37
N GLN A 749 26.34 6.56 1.39
CA GLN A 749 25.80 7.56 0.45
C GLN A 749 24.30 7.81 0.65
N VAL A 750 23.57 6.94 1.36
CA VAL A 750 22.12 7.08 1.58
C VAL A 750 21.83 7.60 2.97
N ASP A 751 21.03 8.66 3.05
CA ASP A 751 20.58 9.26 4.31
C ASP A 751 19.37 8.47 4.87
N PRO A 752 19.51 7.69 5.97
CA PRO A 752 18.45 6.83 6.49
C PRO A 752 17.29 7.61 7.15
N THR A 753 17.50 8.92 7.41
CA THR A 753 16.44 9.80 7.92
C THR A 753 15.47 10.22 6.82
N LYS A 754 15.93 10.20 5.55
CA LYS A 754 15.14 10.58 4.37
C LYS A 754 14.66 9.39 3.57
N THR A 755 15.52 8.38 3.40
CA THR A 755 15.28 7.26 2.49
C THR A 755 15.20 5.94 3.25
N LYS A 756 14.18 5.15 2.97
CA LYS A 756 14.08 3.75 3.44
C LYS A 756 14.63 2.80 2.39
N VAL A 757 15.49 1.88 2.80
CA VAL A 757 16.17 0.95 1.89
C VAL A 757 15.77 -0.48 2.19
N PHE A 758 15.29 -1.16 1.16
CA PHE A 758 14.90 -2.56 1.17
C PHE A 758 15.76 -3.34 0.18
N TYR A 759 16.11 -4.57 0.55
CA TYR A 759 16.66 -5.56 -0.36
C TYR A 759 15.66 -6.71 -0.47
N GLN A 760 15.14 -6.95 -1.66
CA GLN A 760 14.32 -8.10 -1.98
C GLN A 760 15.20 -9.36 -2.02
N GLY A 761 14.87 -10.34 -1.19
CA GLY A 761 15.50 -11.66 -1.18
C GLY A 761 15.41 -12.38 -2.53
N GLU A 762 16.26 -13.38 -2.71
CA GLU A 762 16.32 -14.16 -3.95
C GLU A 762 14.96 -14.81 -4.26
N ALA A 763 14.37 -14.53 -5.42
CA ALA A 763 13.16 -15.21 -5.86
C ALA A 763 13.51 -16.58 -6.47
N ALA A 764 12.69 -17.58 -6.17
CA ALA A 764 12.93 -18.96 -6.55
C ALA A 764 12.76 -19.21 -8.06
N SER A 765 13.56 -20.13 -8.61
CA SER A 765 13.36 -20.71 -9.94
C SER A 765 13.13 -22.22 -9.83
N HIS A 766 12.15 -22.75 -10.55
CA HIS A 766 11.72 -24.15 -10.45
C HIS A 766 11.95 -24.93 -11.75
N HIS A 767 13.21 -25.22 -12.06
CA HIS A 767 13.59 -25.93 -13.29
C HIS A 767 13.73 -27.46 -13.09
N HIS A 768 13.98 -27.93 -11.87
CA HIS A 768 14.25 -29.35 -11.58
C HIS A 768 13.41 -29.84 -10.39
N GLY A 769 12.59 -30.87 -10.60
CA GLY A 769 11.68 -31.34 -9.56
C GLY A 769 12.33 -31.96 -8.32
N GLU A 770 13.57 -32.42 -8.46
CA GLU A 770 14.42 -32.86 -7.35
C GLU A 770 14.55 -31.79 -6.24
N ASP A 771 14.54 -30.50 -6.61
CA ASP A 771 14.65 -29.39 -5.66
C ASP A 771 13.45 -29.32 -4.70
N TRP A 772 12.28 -29.84 -5.09
CA TRP A 772 11.07 -29.91 -4.25
C TRP A 772 10.62 -31.33 -3.92
N GLY A 773 11.52 -32.31 -4.07
CA GLY A 773 11.28 -33.71 -3.69
C GLY A 773 10.49 -34.53 -4.71
N ASP A 774 10.43 -34.10 -5.97
CA ASP A 774 9.79 -34.82 -7.07
C ASP A 774 10.75 -35.01 -8.27
N PRO A 775 11.73 -35.92 -8.17
CA PRO A 775 12.81 -36.07 -9.17
C PRO A 775 12.32 -36.47 -10.57
N GLY A 776 11.07 -36.91 -10.73
CA GLY A 776 10.49 -37.24 -12.03
C GLY A 776 10.02 -36.03 -12.83
N VAL A 777 9.88 -34.87 -12.19
CA VAL A 777 9.32 -33.66 -12.80
C VAL A 777 10.40 -32.77 -13.42
N LYS A 778 10.16 -32.34 -14.68
CA LYS A 778 11.02 -31.40 -15.41
C LYS A 778 10.31 -30.05 -15.56
N GLY A 779 10.84 -29.02 -14.91
CA GLY A 779 10.28 -27.68 -14.91
C GLY A 779 8.99 -27.54 -14.10
N CYS A 780 8.27 -26.44 -14.31
CA CYS A 780 7.14 -25.99 -13.49
C CYS A 780 5.77 -26.11 -14.20
N SER A 781 5.71 -26.66 -15.42
CA SER A 781 4.53 -26.49 -16.29
C SER A 781 3.26 -27.18 -15.81
N ASN A 782 3.38 -28.30 -15.10
CA ASN A 782 2.24 -29.07 -14.61
C ASN A 782 1.96 -28.81 -13.12
N GLU A 783 2.68 -27.86 -12.51
CA GLU A 783 2.58 -27.59 -11.08
C GLU A 783 1.39 -26.66 -10.79
N THR A 784 0.43 -27.17 -10.01
CA THR A 784 -0.83 -26.46 -9.71
C THR A 784 -1.01 -26.15 -8.22
N ARG A 785 -0.09 -26.64 -7.38
CA ARG A 785 -0.09 -26.45 -5.92
C ARG A 785 1.31 -26.15 -5.41
N PRO A 786 1.41 -25.35 -4.33
CA PRO A 786 2.69 -25.09 -3.67
C PRO A 786 3.23 -26.36 -3.01
N VAL A 787 4.50 -26.31 -2.63
CA VAL A 787 5.07 -27.21 -1.63
C VAL A 787 4.41 -26.87 -0.28
N MET A 788 3.77 -27.86 0.35
CA MET A 788 3.06 -27.65 1.61
C MET A 788 4.02 -27.61 2.80
N GLY A 789 3.76 -26.71 3.75
CA GLY A 789 4.60 -26.50 4.94
C GLY A 789 5.47 -25.25 4.84
N SER A 790 6.48 -25.18 5.70
CA SER A 790 7.36 -24.01 5.87
C SER A 790 8.81 -24.27 5.45
N ILE A 791 9.12 -25.50 5.01
CA ILE A 791 10.47 -25.95 4.69
C ILE A 791 10.52 -26.37 3.23
N TYR A 792 11.49 -25.82 2.49
CA TYR A 792 11.76 -26.22 1.12
C TYR A 792 12.82 -27.35 1.07
N PRO A 793 12.54 -28.50 0.42
CA PRO A 793 13.44 -29.66 0.42
C PRO A 793 14.86 -29.38 -0.09
N GLY A 794 14.99 -28.59 -1.17
CA GLY A 794 16.29 -28.23 -1.76
C GLY A 794 17.15 -27.28 -0.90
N GLY A 795 16.66 -26.86 0.27
CA GLY A 795 17.37 -25.97 1.17
C GLY A 795 17.45 -24.52 0.68
N LEU A 796 18.27 -23.72 1.36
CA LEU A 796 18.44 -22.30 1.06
C LEU A 796 19.57 -22.11 0.01
N PRO A 797 19.31 -21.43 -1.12
CA PRO A 797 20.35 -21.17 -2.12
C PRO A 797 21.56 -20.41 -1.56
N LEU A 798 22.72 -20.66 -2.13
CA LEU A 798 23.98 -20.07 -1.66
C LEU A 798 24.00 -18.52 -1.79
N ALA A 799 23.34 -17.97 -2.79
CA ALA A 799 23.22 -16.52 -2.95
C ALA A 799 22.35 -15.91 -1.84
N ALA A 800 21.19 -16.49 -1.54
CA ALA A 800 20.38 -16.12 -0.39
C ALA A 800 21.15 -16.21 0.94
N GLN A 801 21.98 -17.25 1.14
CA GLN A 801 22.86 -17.34 2.33
C GLN A 801 23.84 -16.16 2.42
N ILE A 802 24.39 -15.72 1.29
CA ILE A 802 25.31 -14.57 1.22
C ILE A 802 24.58 -13.27 1.54
N VAL A 803 23.39 -13.06 0.96
CA VAL A 803 22.54 -11.90 1.25
C VAL A 803 22.23 -11.84 2.74
N LYS A 804 21.70 -12.93 3.32
CA LYS A 804 21.41 -12.99 4.77
C LYS A 804 22.66 -12.70 5.60
N LYS A 805 23.81 -13.28 5.24
CA LYS A 805 25.06 -13.07 5.98
C LYS A 805 25.55 -11.61 5.92
N LEU A 806 25.44 -10.95 4.78
CA LEU A 806 25.89 -9.56 4.62
C LEU A 806 24.95 -8.54 5.25
N LEU A 807 23.64 -8.81 5.24
CA LEU A 807 22.61 -7.87 5.70
C LEU A 807 22.20 -8.06 7.17
N ARG A 808 22.54 -9.19 7.83
CA ARG A 808 22.19 -9.48 9.24
C ARG A 808 22.93 -8.62 10.28
N LYS A 809 23.66 -7.56 9.88
CA LYS A 809 24.31 -6.65 10.83
C LYS A 809 23.23 -5.86 11.59
N LYS A 810 23.30 -5.88 12.94
CA LYS A 810 22.30 -5.26 13.84
C LYS A 810 22.10 -3.74 13.59
N GLU A 811 23.09 -3.07 13.00
CA GLU A 811 23.08 -1.63 12.72
C GLU A 811 22.83 -1.30 11.24
N SER A 812 22.54 -2.30 10.39
CA SER A 812 22.32 -2.03 8.97
C SER A 812 21.03 -1.24 8.76
N ILE A 813 21.11 -0.18 7.96
CA ILE A 813 19.94 0.60 7.51
C ILE A 813 19.15 -0.11 6.39
N ILE A 814 19.65 -1.25 5.92
CA ILE A 814 19.06 -2.06 4.86
C ILE A 814 18.12 -3.09 5.48
N PHE A 815 16.85 -3.04 5.09
CA PHE A 815 15.88 -4.04 5.50
C PHE A 815 15.79 -5.18 4.47
N LEU A 816 16.06 -6.41 4.88
CA LEU A 816 15.89 -7.59 4.03
C LEU A 816 14.42 -8.02 4.00
N LEU A 817 13.79 -7.97 2.83
CA LEU A 817 12.55 -8.68 2.57
C LEU A 817 12.90 -10.15 2.30
N ASP A 818 12.89 -11.00 3.34
CA ASP A 818 13.36 -12.39 3.28
C ASP A 818 12.34 -13.32 2.59
N ILE A 819 12.04 -13.01 1.33
CA ILE A 819 11.03 -13.69 0.53
C ILE A 819 11.49 -15.04 -0.06
N THR A 820 12.73 -15.46 0.20
CA THR A 820 13.33 -16.60 -0.53
C THR A 820 12.55 -17.90 -0.29
N ILE A 821 12.43 -18.34 0.97
CA ILE A 821 11.81 -19.64 1.26
C ILE A 821 10.33 -19.64 0.89
N LEU A 822 9.58 -18.59 1.23
CA LEU A 822 8.16 -18.52 0.85
C LEU A 822 7.97 -18.55 -0.67
N SER A 823 8.91 -18.02 -1.46
CA SER A 823 8.84 -18.06 -2.93
C SER A 823 9.22 -19.45 -3.47
N HIS A 824 10.19 -20.13 -2.84
CA HIS A 824 10.56 -21.51 -3.15
C HIS A 824 9.40 -22.49 -2.91
N LEU A 825 8.53 -22.21 -1.95
CA LEU A 825 7.34 -23.04 -1.78
C LEU A 825 6.33 -22.89 -2.94
N ARG A 826 6.47 -21.88 -3.82
CA ARG A 826 5.51 -21.53 -4.87
C ARG A 826 5.88 -22.01 -6.26
N LYS A 827 6.20 -23.31 -6.40
CA LYS A 827 6.41 -23.95 -7.70
C LYS A 827 5.23 -23.82 -8.67
N ASP A 828 4.02 -23.61 -8.14
CA ASP A 828 2.78 -23.35 -8.88
C ASP A 828 2.67 -21.92 -9.42
N GLY A 829 3.44 -20.96 -8.91
CA GLY A 829 3.24 -19.54 -9.19
C GLY A 829 3.80 -19.03 -10.53
N HIS A 830 4.50 -19.87 -11.29
CA HIS A 830 5.23 -19.48 -12.51
C HIS A 830 4.34 -19.40 -13.75
N PRO A 831 4.67 -18.55 -14.75
CA PRO A 831 3.98 -18.55 -16.04
C PRO A 831 4.10 -19.86 -16.80
N ALA A 832 5.19 -20.60 -16.63
CA ALA A 832 5.45 -21.83 -17.38
C ALA A 832 5.35 -21.58 -18.88
N ASN A 833 4.43 -22.23 -19.59
CA ASN A 833 4.13 -22.03 -21.01
C ASN A 833 3.02 -20.99 -21.28
N HIS A 834 2.39 -20.45 -20.24
CA HIS A 834 1.31 -19.46 -20.31
C HIS A 834 1.87 -18.05 -20.26
N ASN A 835 2.65 -17.67 -21.26
CA ASN A 835 3.26 -16.35 -21.32
C ASN A 835 3.43 -15.87 -22.77
N GLY A 836 3.74 -14.59 -22.94
CA GLY A 836 3.98 -13.97 -24.24
C GLY A 836 5.23 -14.45 -24.99
N TYR A 837 6.10 -15.22 -24.34
CA TYR A 837 7.25 -15.88 -24.98
C TYR A 837 6.86 -17.29 -25.44
N LYS A 838 7.40 -17.71 -26.58
CA LYS A 838 7.22 -19.08 -27.10
C LYS A 838 8.14 -20.10 -26.39
N GLY A 839 8.14 -20.10 -25.06
CA GLY A 839 9.01 -20.95 -24.24
C GLY A 839 8.57 -21.07 -22.79
N ILE A 840 9.19 -22.01 -22.06
CA ILE A 840 8.90 -22.27 -20.64
C ILE A 840 9.64 -21.26 -19.76
N ASP A 841 8.90 -20.57 -18.90
CA ASP A 841 9.42 -19.66 -17.88
C ASP A 841 9.09 -20.18 -16.47
N CYS A 842 10.12 -20.71 -15.80
CA CYS A 842 10.07 -21.14 -14.40
C CYS A 842 10.92 -20.24 -13.50
N THR A 843 11.09 -18.97 -13.89
CA THR A 843 11.89 -17.97 -13.18
C THR A 843 11.03 -16.80 -12.72
N HIS A 844 10.19 -16.26 -13.60
CA HIS A 844 9.26 -15.17 -13.23
C HIS A 844 7.95 -15.72 -12.67
N PHE A 845 7.08 -14.86 -12.16
CA PHE A 845 5.80 -15.26 -11.59
C PHE A 845 4.61 -14.64 -12.33
N CYS A 846 3.50 -15.37 -12.35
CA CYS A 846 2.22 -14.85 -12.84
C CYS A 846 1.75 -13.66 -12.01
N LEU A 847 1.09 -12.70 -12.68
CA LEU A 847 0.36 -11.60 -12.03
C LEU A 847 -1.15 -11.73 -12.33
N SER A 848 -2.04 -11.67 -11.34
CA SER A 848 -1.81 -11.68 -9.89
C SER A 848 -1.16 -12.99 -9.40
N GLY A 849 -0.47 -12.97 -8.27
CA GLY A 849 0.25 -14.14 -7.75
C GLY A 849 1.27 -13.84 -6.64
N VAL A 850 2.39 -14.56 -6.67
CA VAL A 850 3.45 -14.51 -5.64
C VAL A 850 4.00 -13.08 -5.41
N PRO A 851 4.26 -12.26 -6.45
CA PRO A 851 4.76 -10.90 -6.25
C PRO A 851 3.80 -9.99 -5.47
N ASP A 852 2.49 -10.28 -5.50
CA ASP A 852 1.52 -9.52 -4.69
C ASP A 852 1.75 -9.74 -3.19
N THR A 853 2.17 -10.96 -2.80
CA THR A 853 2.55 -11.27 -1.43
C THR A 853 3.86 -10.59 -1.05
N TRP A 854 4.83 -10.47 -1.97
CA TRP A 854 6.05 -9.70 -1.72
C TRP A 854 5.74 -8.23 -1.44
N ASN A 855 4.82 -7.63 -2.22
CA ASN A 855 4.35 -6.26 -1.97
C ASN A 855 3.54 -6.13 -0.67
N GLN A 856 2.79 -7.17 -0.29
CA GLN A 856 2.09 -7.22 0.99
C GLN A 856 3.07 -7.27 2.18
N LEU A 857 4.15 -8.06 2.07
CA LEU A 857 5.22 -8.12 3.06
C LEU A 857 5.99 -6.79 3.14
N PHE A 858 6.35 -6.21 1.98
CA PHE A 858 6.94 -4.88 1.92
C PHE A 858 6.06 -3.82 2.59
N TYR A 859 4.75 -3.84 2.32
CA TYR A 859 3.80 -2.95 2.98
C TYR A 859 3.75 -3.15 4.49
N ALA A 860 3.70 -4.41 4.95
CA ALA A 860 3.71 -4.73 6.38
C ALA A 860 5.01 -4.27 7.07
N SER A 861 6.17 -4.53 6.44
CA SER A 861 7.48 -4.09 6.93
C SER A 861 7.58 -2.57 6.97
N LEU A 862 7.04 -1.87 5.97
CA LEU A 862 6.93 -0.42 6.02
C LEU A 862 6.08 0.03 7.20
N LEU A 863 4.93 -0.58 7.44
CA LEU A 863 4.07 -0.23 8.57
C LEU A 863 4.74 -0.43 9.93
N SER A 864 5.63 -1.42 10.09
CA SER A 864 6.37 -1.63 11.34
C SER A 864 7.50 -0.62 11.57
N MET A 865 7.93 0.12 10.54
CA MET A 865 8.99 1.14 10.64
C MET A 865 8.48 2.53 11.06
N TYR A 866 7.16 2.70 11.23
CA TYR A 866 6.51 3.93 11.70
C TYR A 866 5.69 3.65 12.94
#